data_AF-A0A1Q9DMI0-F1
#
_entry.id   AF-A0A1Q9DMI0-F1
#
_cell.length_a   1.000
_cell.length_b   1.000
_cell.length_c   1.000
_cell.angle_alpha   90.00
_cell.angle_beta   90.00
_cell.angle_gamma   90.00
#
_symmetry.space_group_name_H-M   'P 1'
#
loop_
_entity.id
_entity.type
_entity.pdbx_description
1 polymer ?
#
loop_
_entity_poly.entity_id
_entity_poly.type
_entity_poly.pdbx_seq_one_letter_code
_entity_poly.pdbx_strand_id
1 'polypeptide(L)'
;MVSFIWTASNLAALLCTAGRAREAADCLGRFDAVGYATPRFALVAARVLQAAGRLSLAEFTLRRARRETGLSPSHPDSLALAERLGEILLIQHGQSLSRCSQPRTNAFKGEEVLLQEAELLFREGRTAGQPKSAEGLAQVLLQRAQAGDASSRQLRLRQAEDILRSLLDGQKAPELLRWALNICRATVGQSHSTTNCVAQHLHRVLLAGGLQQEASGLEEEFNLAADGPPPTPEAMPEEECCSEALLASWPKRGRRRWRSASCNPRQGRLTPGMVTCCQAARRFFLPGPKDSGALEALADQACGECKLQPSSVTRSSSCPVRARKNKAVAEYAKQFDRATLAPEDLVIDVASTPWPKVDPKVAAALDTAYDNVRRFHEAQKKKQPLRVETMPGVECRRMAVPIEAVGLYVPGGTAVLPSTAYMLATPAKLAGCKEIVLATPPREDGSVVPEVVYAAKRAGATKILKAGGAQAIAALAFGTETCPKVHKITGPGNQYVTAAKMMLQANEEASVSIDMPAGPSEQLCIFDMTSDAAFVVADLLSQAEHGPDSQVVGVLVASPGVDFRSYVGKLRVEFEEQTSKLNRAEITKQALSKSFVIVVETLEAALSFSNSYGPEHLCIQTANPEAYLEGVVNAGSVFVGPYAPESCGDYASGTNHCLPTSGYARQYGGVSTDTYLKYITVQKLTPAGLKRVGPCVETIADVEELEAHRNAVTIRLKKIGRELSLFDKLGAMCTFCSS
;
A
#
# COMPACT_ATOMS: atom_id res chain seq x y z
N MET A 1 39.13 -28.88 -7.47
CA MET A 1 38.44 -28.20 -8.61
C MET A 1 37.41 -27.18 -8.12
N VAL A 2 36.35 -27.59 -7.42
CA VAL A 2 35.28 -26.68 -6.94
C VAL A 2 35.79 -25.56 -6.03
N SER A 3 36.67 -25.87 -5.07
CA SER A 3 37.30 -24.86 -4.19
C SER A 3 38.15 -23.84 -4.97
N PHE A 4 38.85 -24.28 -6.03
CA PHE A 4 39.72 -23.43 -6.84
C PHE A 4 38.93 -22.48 -7.77
N ILE A 5 37.81 -22.98 -8.32
CA ILE A 5 36.84 -22.20 -9.13
C ILE A 5 36.13 -21.15 -8.28
N TRP A 6 35.83 -21.47 -7.02
CA TRP A 6 35.24 -20.55 -6.07
C TRP A 6 36.21 -19.43 -5.66
N THR A 7 37.49 -19.77 -5.42
CA THR A 7 38.54 -18.77 -5.15
C THR A 7 38.77 -17.85 -6.36
N ALA A 8 38.78 -18.38 -7.58
CA ALA A 8 38.92 -17.57 -8.80
C ALA A 8 37.72 -16.63 -9.02
N SER A 9 36.50 -17.08 -8.72
CA SER A 9 35.29 -16.24 -8.77
C SER A 9 35.34 -15.09 -7.78
N ASN A 10 35.76 -15.38 -6.55
CA ASN A 10 35.86 -14.38 -5.49
C ASN A 10 36.97 -13.38 -5.79
N LEU A 11 38.10 -13.84 -6.34
CA LEU A 11 39.19 -12.97 -6.78
C LEU A 11 38.78 -12.05 -7.94
N ALA A 12 38.05 -12.57 -8.94
CA ALA A 12 37.52 -11.77 -10.04
C ALA A 12 36.48 -10.75 -9.56
N ALA A 13 35.63 -11.12 -8.60
CA ALA A 13 34.67 -10.20 -7.98
C ALA A 13 35.37 -9.08 -7.19
N LEU A 14 36.43 -9.40 -6.44
CA LEU A 14 37.27 -8.43 -5.72
C LEU A 14 38.02 -7.48 -6.66
N LEU A 15 38.54 -7.98 -7.78
CA LEU A 15 39.19 -7.15 -8.79
C LEU A 15 38.20 -6.21 -9.48
N CYS A 16 36.95 -6.64 -9.68
CA CYS A 16 35.87 -5.80 -10.20
C CYS A 16 35.45 -4.70 -9.23
N THR A 17 35.31 -5.00 -7.93
CA THR A 17 34.99 -3.96 -6.93
C THR A 17 36.12 -2.95 -6.77
N ALA A 18 37.36 -3.33 -7.05
CA ALA A 18 38.52 -2.44 -7.11
C ALA A 18 38.68 -1.69 -8.46
N GLY A 19 37.70 -1.77 -9.38
CA GLY A 19 37.73 -1.07 -10.67
C GLY A 19 38.66 -1.69 -11.73
N ARG A 20 39.24 -2.87 -11.48
CA ARG A 20 40.21 -3.56 -12.36
C ARG A 20 39.53 -4.64 -13.21
N ALA A 21 38.46 -4.27 -13.91
CA ALA A 21 37.59 -5.22 -14.62
C ALA A 21 38.29 -6.00 -15.76
N ARG A 22 39.31 -5.44 -16.42
CA ARG A 22 40.08 -6.16 -17.46
C ARG A 22 40.91 -7.31 -16.88
N GLU A 23 41.53 -7.11 -15.72
CA GLU A 23 42.32 -8.15 -15.06
C GLU A 23 41.43 -9.24 -14.46
N ALA A 24 40.24 -8.86 -13.97
CA ALA A 24 39.20 -9.80 -13.58
C ALA A 24 38.76 -10.68 -14.77
N ALA A 25 38.60 -10.09 -15.96
CA ALA A 25 38.25 -10.79 -17.18
C ALA A 25 39.38 -11.70 -17.71
N ASP A 26 40.65 -11.29 -17.58
CA ASP A 26 41.80 -12.14 -17.94
C ASP A 26 41.99 -13.30 -16.95
N CYS A 27 41.72 -13.05 -15.66
CA CYS A 27 41.67 -14.09 -14.64
C CYS A 27 40.66 -15.16 -15.04
N LEU A 28 39.43 -14.77 -15.41
CA LEU A 28 38.37 -15.69 -15.85
C LEU A 28 38.63 -16.30 -17.23
N GLY A 29 39.22 -15.56 -18.18
CA GLY A 29 39.48 -16.01 -19.55
C GLY A 29 40.52 -17.12 -19.63
N ARG A 30 41.43 -17.24 -18.65
CA ARG A 30 42.36 -18.37 -18.55
C ARG A 30 41.72 -19.66 -18.03
N PHE A 31 40.50 -19.61 -17.51
CA PHE A 31 39.75 -20.78 -17.02
C PHE A 31 38.85 -21.44 -18.08
N ASP A 32 38.77 -20.89 -19.31
CA ASP A 32 38.01 -21.48 -20.43
C ASP A 32 38.47 -22.91 -20.80
N ALA A 33 39.64 -23.35 -20.33
CA ALA A 33 40.18 -24.70 -20.50
C ALA A 33 39.66 -25.73 -19.47
N VAL A 34 39.01 -25.29 -18.38
CA VAL A 34 38.56 -26.17 -17.29
C VAL A 34 37.04 -26.00 -17.15
N GLY A 35 36.27 -26.85 -17.84
CA GLY A 35 34.83 -26.71 -18.05
C GLY A 35 34.00 -26.16 -16.88
N TYR A 36 33.02 -25.32 -17.22
CA TYR A 36 32.15 -24.63 -16.26
C TYR A 36 31.14 -25.59 -15.62
N ALA A 37 31.30 -25.88 -14.33
CA ALA A 37 30.53 -26.95 -13.69
C ALA A 37 29.10 -26.57 -13.23
N THR A 38 28.68 -25.30 -13.22
CA THR A 38 27.31 -24.93 -12.74
C THR A 38 26.69 -23.67 -13.39
N PRO A 39 25.34 -23.58 -13.52
CA PRO A 39 24.62 -22.40 -13.99
C PRO A 39 24.94 -21.11 -13.21
N ARG A 40 25.07 -21.22 -11.88
CA ARG A 40 25.34 -20.09 -11.00
C ARG A 40 26.71 -19.47 -11.24
N PHE A 41 27.71 -20.30 -11.55
CA PHE A 41 29.03 -19.80 -11.93
C PHE A 41 28.96 -19.01 -13.25
N ALA A 42 28.26 -19.54 -14.26
CA ALA A 42 28.13 -18.87 -15.56
C ALA A 42 27.44 -17.50 -15.46
N LEU A 43 26.46 -17.36 -14.57
CA LEU A 43 25.82 -16.08 -14.27
C LEU A 43 26.79 -15.05 -13.68
N VAL A 44 27.64 -15.48 -12.74
CA VAL A 44 28.65 -14.60 -12.11
C VAL A 44 29.73 -14.21 -13.13
N ALA A 45 30.22 -15.18 -13.91
CA ALA A 45 31.22 -14.93 -14.95
C ALA A 45 30.69 -13.95 -16.01
N ALA A 46 29.44 -14.10 -16.45
CA ALA A 46 28.83 -13.20 -17.43
C ALA A 46 28.70 -11.76 -16.91
N ARG A 47 28.41 -11.56 -15.62
CA ARG A 47 28.37 -10.22 -15.00
C ARG A 47 29.74 -9.55 -15.02
N VAL A 48 30.79 -10.30 -14.69
CA VAL A 48 32.17 -9.79 -14.71
C VAL A 48 32.60 -9.45 -16.14
N LEU A 49 32.32 -10.32 -17.10
CA LEU A 49 32.65 -10.10 -18.52
C LEU A 49 31.89 -8.91 -19.13
N GLN A 50 30.64 -8.70 -18.73
CA GLN A 50 29.85 -7.52 -19.10
C GLN A 50 30.46 -6.23 -18.55
N ALA A 51 30.82 -6.21 -17.27
CA ALA A 51 31.45 -5.05 -16.64
C ALA A 51 32.82 -4.72 -17.28
N ALA A 52 33.52 -5.73 -17.80
CA ALA A 52 34.76 -5.57 -18.56
C ALA A 52 34.56 -5.19 -20.04
N GLY A 53 33.32 -5.02 -20.51
CA GLY A 53 32.99 -4.70 -21.90
C GLY A 53 33.16 -5.85 -22.89
N ARG A 54 33.38 -7.09 -22.42
CA ARG A 54 33.57 -8.28 -23.26
C ARG A 54 32.24 -9.02 -23.48
N LEU A 55 31.26 -8.31 -24.04
CA LEU A 55 29.89 -8.79 -24.17
C LEU A 55 29.75 -10.09 -24.99
N SER A 56 30.53 -10.24 -26.07
CA SER A 56 30.50 -11.47 -26.88
C SER A 56 30.97 -12.71 -26.13
N LEU A 57 31.90 -12.54 -25.17
CA LEU A 57 32.38 -13.63 -24.33
C LEU A 57 31.38 -13.95 -23.21
N ALA A 58 30.70 -12.92 -22.67
CA ALA A 58 29.60 -13.11 -21.72
C ALA A 58 28.43 -13.86 -22.35
N GLU A 59 28.05 -13.51 -23.59
CA GLU A 59 27.04 -14.19 -24.38
C GLU A 59 27.41 -15.66 -24.62
N PHE A 60 28.64 -15.92 -25.07
CA PHE A 60 29.14 -17.26 -25.31
C PHE A 60 29.08 -18.13 -24.03
N THR A 61 29.49 -17.57 -22.89
CA THR A 61 29.49 -18.25 -21.58
C THR A 61 28.08 -18.69 -21.18
N LEU A 62 27.10 -17.79 -21.30
CA LEU A 62 25.71 -18.07 -20.95
C LEU A 62 25.07 -19.08 -21.92
N ARG A 63 25.32 -18.96 -23.23
CA ARG A 63 24.82 -19.93 -24.23
C ARG A 63 25.38 -21.32 -24.02
N ARG A 64 26.66 -21.43 -23.65
CA ARG A 64 27.31 -22.71 -23.38
C ARG A 64 26.75 -23.36 -22.12
N ALA A 65 26.64 -22.61 -21.02
CA ALA A 65 26.06 -23.11 -19.77
C ALA A 65 24.60 -23.60 -19.95
N ARG A 66 23.80 -22.88 -20.75
CA ARG A 66 22.43 -23.29 -21.05
C ARG A 66 22.34 -24.57 -21.90
N ARG A 67 23.35 -24.87 -22.71
CA ARG A 67 23.44 -26.14 -23.48
C ARG A 67 23.94 -27.30 -22.62
N GLU A 68 24.95 -27.08 -21.79
CA GLU A 68 25.65 -28.15 -21.07
C GLU A 68 24.94 -28.58 -19.77
N THR A 69 24.04 -27.76 -19.22
CA THR A 69 23.42 -28.03 -17.90
C THR A 69 22.24 -29.02 -17.95
N GLY A 70 21.64 -29.27 -19.12
CA GLY A 70 20.55 -30.24 -19.28
C GLY A 70 19.29 -29.96 -18.46
N LEU A 71 19.17 -28.75 -17.90
CA LEU A 71 18.06 -28.35 -17.05
C LEU A 71 16.78 -28.13 -17.87
N SER A 72 15.63 -28.50 -17.29
CA SER A 72 14.32 -28.20 -17.89
C SER A 72 14.17 -26.69 -18.15
N PRO A 73 13.50 -26.27 -19.25
CA PRO A 73 13.25 -24.86 -19.53
C PRO A 73 12.55 -24.10 -18.40
N SER A 74 11.77 -24.79 -17.57
CA SER A 74 11.08 -24.22 -16.41
C SER A 74 11.92 -24.19 -15.12
N HIS A 75 13.16 -24.70 -15.17
CA HIS A 75 14.05 -24.72 -14.01
C HIS A 75 14.55 -23.30 -13.69
N PRO A 76 14.53 -22.85 -12.41
CA PRO A 76 14.88 -21.48 -12.04
C PRO A 76 16.26 -21.02 -12.55
N ASP A 77 17.27 -21.89 -12.49
CA ASP A 77 18.61 -21.56 -12.98
C ASP A 77 18.69 -21.48 -14.53
N SER A 78 17.81 -22.18 -15.26
CA SER A 78 17.73 -22.09 -16.72
C SER A 78 17.05 -20.78 -17.16
N LEU A 79 16.03 -20.34 -16.41
CA LEU A 79 15.37 -19.04 -16.57
C LEU A 79 16.35 -17.90 -16.29
N ALA A 80 17.08 -17.94 -15.18
CA ALA A 80 18.08 -16.93 -14.84
C ALA A 80 19.21 -16.81 -15.89
N LEU A 81 19.68 -17.93 -16.44
CA LEU A 81 20.65 -17.94 -17.54
C LEU A 81 20.08 -17.30 -18.82
N ALA A 82 18.79 -17.50 -19.10
CA ALA A 82 18.11 -16.94 -20.27
C ALA A 82 17.85 -15.44 -20.13
N GLU A 83 17.35 -14.98 -18.98
CA GLU A 83 17.18 -13.56 -18.66
C GLU A 83 18.50 -12.80 -18.83
N ARG A 84 19.58 -13.32 -18.23
CA ARG A 84 20.89 -12.65 -18.30
C ARG A 84 21.47 -12.63 -19.70
N LEU A 85 21.19 -13.64 -20.52
CA LEU A 85 21.60 -13.68 -21.93
C LEU A 85 20.84 -12.63 -22.74
N GLY A 86 19.54 -12.43 -22.47
CA GLY A 86 18.73 -11.38 -23.09
C GLY A 86 19.27 -9.98 -22.79
N GLU A 87 19.64 -9.70 -21.53
CA GLU A 87 20.26 -8.43 -21.15
C GLU A 87 21.57 -8.15 -21.91
N ILE A 88 22.46 -9.15 -22.04
CA ILE A 88 23.73 -8.99 -22.78
C ILE A 88 23.49 -8.67 -24.25
N LEU A 89 22.53 -9.35 -24.89
CA LEU A 89 22.18 -9.17 -26.30
C LEU A 89 21.56 -7.80 -26.59
N LEU A 90 20.67 -7.32 -25.71
CA LEU A 90 20.08 -5.98 -25.82
C LEU A 90 21.15 -4.89 -25.78
N ILE A 91 22.15 -5.05 -24.90
CA ILE A 91 23.28 -4.12 -24.79
C ILE A 91 24.18 -4.19 -26.04
N GLN A 92 24.44 -5.38 -26.60
CA GLN A 92 25.26 -5.53 -27.82
C GLN A 92 24.62 -4.89 -29.05
N HIS A 93 23.29 -4.88 -29.14
CA HIS A 93 22.55 -4.36 -30.29
C HIS A 93 22.12 -2.88 -30.15
N GLY A 94 22.74 -2.15 -29.22
CA GLY A 94 22.62 -0.68 -29.14
C GLY A 94 21.30 -0.16 -28.57
N GLN A 95 20.49 -1.02 -27.95
CA GLN A 95 19.29 -0.59 -27.23
C GLN A 95 19.62 -0.37 -25.75
N SER A 96 19.79 0.90 -25.36
CA SER A 96 19.97 1.27 -23.96
C SER A 96 18.64 1.17 -23.21
N LEU A 97 18.46 0.12 -22.39
CA LEU A 97 17.54 0.18 -21.26
C LEU A 97 18.14 1.11 -20.20
N SER A 98 17.77 2.39 -20.23
CA SER A 98 18.07 3.30 -19.14
C SER A 98 17.40 2.81 -17.86
N ARG A 99 18.22 2.27 -16.95
CA ARG A 99 17.99 2.05 -15.51
C ARG A 99 16.69 1.32 -15.14
N CYS A 100 16.72 -0.01 -15.18
CA CYS A 100 15.86 -0.84 -14.34
C CYS A 100 16.74 -1.63 -13.36
N SER A 101 17.03 -1.02 -12.21
CA SER A 101 17.68 -1.66 -11.07
C SER A 101 16.66 -1.87 -9.96
N GLN A 102 15.81 -2.89 -10.08
CA GLN A 102 15.11 -3.54 -8.96
C GLN A 102 14.83 -5.01 -9.30
N PRO A 103 14.98 -5.96 -8.35
CA PRO A 103 14.63 -7.35 -8.56
C PRO A 103 13.11 -7.48 -8.60
N ARG A 104 12.57 -7.93 -9.74
CA ARG A 104 11.12 -8.12 -9.92
C ARG A 104 10.68 -9.46 -9.32
N THR A 105 9.67 -9.41 -8.48
CA THR A 105 9.04 -10.54 -7.80
C THR A 105 8.09 -11.31 -8.74
N ASN A 106 8.25 -12.64 -8.75
CA ASN A 106 7.34 -13.76 -9.06
C ASN A 106 5.91 -13.54 -9.60
N ALA A 107 5.69 -12.71 -10.63
CA ALA A 107 4.40 -12.60 -11.31
C ALA A 107 4.47 -12.59 -12.84
N PHE A 108 5.41 -13.31 -13.46
CA PHE A 108 5.41 -13.55 -14.91
C PHE A 108 5.94 -14.93 -15.22
N LYS A 109 5.07 -15.94 -15.35
CA LYS A 109 5.42 -17.29 -15.81
C LYS A 109 4.84 -17.65 -17.19
N GLY A 110 4.16 -16.71 -17.86
CA GLY A 110 3.49 -16.95 -19.16
C GLY A 110 3.94 -16.06 -20.32
N GLU A 111 4.54 -14.89 -20.07
CA GLU A 111 4.94 -13.96 -21.13
C GLU A 111 6.29 -14.32 -21.80
N GLU A 112 7.21 -14.99 -21.10
CA GLU A 112 8.53 -15.33 -21.66
C GLU A 112 8.52 -16.49 -22.66
N VAL A 113 7.51 -17.35 -22.64
CA VAL A 113 7.36 -18.46 -23.61
C VAL A 113 6.94 -17.93 -24.99
N LEU A 114 6.17 -16.85 -25.03
CA LEU A 114 5.62 -16.26 -26.26
C LEU A 114 6.63 -15.43 -27.05
N LEU A 115 7.52 -14.71 -26.36
CA LEU A 115 8.65 -14.02 -27.01
C LEU A 115 9.65 -15.04 -27.59
N GLN A 116 9.87 -16.17 -26.90
CA GLN A 116 10.71 -17.27 -27.39
C GLN A 116 10.10 -18.01 -28.59
N GLU A 117 8.78 -18.21 -28.63
CA GLU A 117 8.08 -18.83 -29.77
C GLU A 117 7.96 -17.90 -30.99
N ALA A 118 7.73 -16.60 -30.77
CA ALA A 118 7.73 -15.60 -31.83
C ALA A 118 9.11 -15.53 -32.52
N GLU A 119 10.20 -15.64 -31.76
CA GLU A 119 11.57 -15.66 -32.27
C GLU A 119 11.92 -16.96 -33.00
N LEU A 120 11.34 -18.10 -32.57
CA LEU A 120 11.48 -19.41 -33.22
C LEU A 120 10.74 -19.44 -34.58
N LEU A 121 9.52 -18.92 -34.63
CA LEU A 121 8.72 -18.79 -35.86
C LEU A 121 9.34 -17.80 -36.85
N PHE A 122 9.95 -16.72 -36.36
CA PHE A 122 10.71 -15.78 -37.19
C PHE A 122 12.02 -16.37 -37.75
N ARG A 123 12.60 -17.37 -37.06
CA ARG A 123 13.78 -18.13 -37.53
C ARG A 123 13.42 -19.24 -38.51
N GLU A 124 12.38 -20.04 -38.24
CA GLU A 124 11.93 -21.12 -39.13
C GLU A 124 11.41 -20.59 -40.48
N GLY A 125 10.80 -19.40 -40.50
CA GLY A 125 10.40 -18.69 -41.72
C GLY A 125 11.58 -18.23 -42.61
N ARG A 126 12.80 -18.08 -42.08
CA ARG A 126 13.99 -17.78 -42.90
C ARG A 126 14.51 -18.99 -43.66
N THR A 127 14.26 -20.20 -43.16
CA THR A 127 14.76 -21.46 -43.74
C THR A 127 13.80 -22.12 -44.73
N ALA A 128 12.51 -21.78 -44.73
CA ALA A 128 11.46 -22.51 -45.48
C ALA A 128 10.79 -21.76 -46.65
N GLY A 129 11.27 -20.59 -47.04
CA GLY A 129 10.94 -20.03 -48.36
C GLY A 129 9.59 -19.32 -48.57
N GLN A 130 8.68 -19.20 -47.60
CA GLN A 130 7.59 -18.19 -47.55
C GLN A 130 7.03 -18.01 -46.12
N PRO A 131 6.42 -16.85 -45.76
CA PRO A 131 6.43 -15.52 -46.41
C PRO A 131 7.27 -14.48 -45.64
N LYS A 132 7.88 -13.55 -46.39
CA LYS A 132 8.82 -12.53 -45.88
C LYS A 132 8.15 -11.22 -45.40
N SER A 133 6.85 -11.24 -45.08
CA SER A 133 6.09 -10.04 -44.65
C SER A 133 5.29 -10.29 -43.37
N ALA A 134 5.08 -9.23 -42.59
CA ALA A 134 4.26 -9.24 -41.37
C ALA A 134 2.85 -9.82 -41.61
N GLU A 135 2.33 -9.61 -42.82
CA GLU A 135 1.02 -10.09 -43.28
C GLU A 135 0.94 -11.63 -43.34
N GLY A 136 2.03 -12.29 -43.73
CA GLY A 136 2.05 -13.75 -43.81
C GLY A 136 2.31 -14.42 -42.46
N LEU A 137 3.06 -13.77 -41.55
CA LEU A 137 3.16 -14.20 -40.16
C LEU A 137 1.79 -14.10 -39.45
N ALA A 138 1.05 -13.03 -39.73
CA ALA A 138 -0.30 -12.82 -39.23
C ALA A 138 -1.27 -13.93 -39.71
N GLN A 139 -1.25 -14.30 -41.00
CA GLN A 139 -2.09 -15.39 -41.53
C GLN A 139 -1.85 -16.75 -40.85
N VAL A 140 -0.60 -17.08 -40.52
CA VAL A 140 -0.25 -18.33 -39.82
C VAL A 140 -0.78 -18.32 -38.37
N LEU A 141 -0.67 -17.19 -37.69
CA LEU A 141 -1.19 -17.03 -36.32
C LEU A 141 -2.73 -17.16 -36.29
N LEU A 142 -3.42 -16.62 -37.31
CA LEU A 142 -4.88 -16.71 -37.41
C LEU A 142 -5.38 -18.12 -37.72
N GLN A 143 -4.75 -18.83 -38.67
CA GLN A 143 -5.08 -20.23 -38.95
C GLN A 143 -4.91 -21.12 -37.71
N ARG A 144 -3.87 -20.86 -36.89
CA ARG A 144 -3.62 -21.61 -35.66
C ARG A 144 -4.52 -21.21 -34.49
N ALA A 145 -4.97 -19.95 -34.42
CA ALA A 145 -5.98 -19.53 -33.44
C ALA A 145 -7.35 -20.19 -33.75
N GLN A 146 -7.69 -20.33 -35.03
CA GLN A 146 -8.91 -21.01 -35.47
C GLN A 146 -8.90 -22.53 -35.22
N ALA A 147 -7.73 -23.16 -35.04
CA ALA A 147 -7.63 -24.60 -34.77
C ALA A 147 -7.90 -25.02 -33.30
N GLY A 148 -8.15 -24.07 -32.38
CA GLY A 148 -8.37 -24.32 -30.94
C GLY A 148 -9.81 -24.18 -30.44
N ASP A 149 -10.08 -24.65 -29.20
CA ASP A 149 -11.37 -24.45 -28.51
C ASP A 149 -11.66 -22.98 -28.18
N ALA A 150 -12.91 -22.66 -27.81
CA ALA A 150 -13.36 -21.27 -27.62
C ALA A 150 -12.54 -20.47 -26.59
N SER A 151 -12.12 -21.11 -25.49
CA SER A 151 -11.33 -20.47 -24.43
C SER A 151 -9.89 -20.18 -24.84
N SER A 152 -9.27 -21.13 -25.55
CA SER A 152 -7.92 -20.98 -26.07
C SER A 152 -7.84 -20.12 -27.32
N ARG A 153 -8.95 -19.94 -28.04
CA ARG A 153 -9.07 -19.02 -29.18
C ARG A 153 -9.11 -17.56 -28.72
N GLN A 154 -9.81 -17.24 -27.63
CA GLN A 154 -9.93 -15.88 -27.09
C GLN A 154 -8.60 -15.34 -26.54
N LEU A 155 -7.83 -16.19 -25.87
CA LEU A 155 -6.49 -15.85 -25.38
C LEU A 155 -5.51 -15.62 -26.55
N ARG A 156 -5.55 -16.50 -27.56
CA ARG A 156 -4.70 -16.39 -28.76
C ARG A 156 -5.02 -15.16 -29.61
N LEU A 157 -6.27 -14.70 -29.59
CA LEU A 157 -6.68 -13.46 -30.28
C LEU A 157 -6.17 -12.20 -29.59
N ARG A 158 -6.21 -12.13 -28.25
CA ARG A 158 -5.58 -11.01 -27.50
C ARG A 158 -4.06 -10.99 -27.69
N GLN A 159 -3.43 -12.15 -27.71
CA GLN A 159 -2.00 -12.27 -27.95
C GLN A 159 -1.60 -11.82 -29.37
N ALA A 160 -2.45 -12.07 -30.38
CA ALA A 160 -2.25 -11.52 -31.72
C ALA A 160 -2.42 -9.99 -31.76
N GLU A 161 -3.34 -9.43 -30.97
CA GLU A 161 -3.55 -7.98 -30.83
C GLU A 161 -2.31 -7.26 -30.28
N ASP A 162 -1.67 -7.81 -29.25
CA ASP A 162 -0.46 -7.21 -28.65
C ASP A 162 0.75 -7.25 -29.61
N ILE A 163 0.88 -8.32 -30.39
CA ILE A 163 1.91 -8.43 -31.43
C ILE A 163 1.64 -7.39 -32.53
N LEU A 164 0.39 -7.20 -32.94
CA LEU A 164 0.02 -6.18 -33.93
C LEU A 164 0.26 -4.76 -33.42
N ARG A 165 -0.05 -4.46 -32.14
CA ARG A 165 0.26 -3.18 -31.49
C ARG A 165 1.75 -2.87 -31.58
N SER A 166 2.61 -3.87 -31.37
CA SER A 166 4.06 -3.70 -31.48
C SER A 166 4.57 -3.48 -32.91
N LEU A 167 3.84 -3.98 -33.92
CA LEU A 167 4.18 -3.80 -35.34
C LEU A 167 3.65 -2.47 -35.92
N LEU A 168 2.61 -1.90 -35.33
CA LEU A 168 1.98 -0.64 -35.77
C LEU A 168 2.81 0.61 -35.47
N ASP A 169 3.83 0.51 -34.61
CA ASP A 169 4.82 1.60 -34.37
C ASP A 169 5.76 1.84 -35.57
N GLY A 170 5.64 1.06 -36.66
CA GLY A 170 6.37 1.25 -37.91
C GLY A 170 5.46 1.20 -39.14
N GLN A 171 4.94 2.36 -39.55
CA GLN A 171 4.25 2.67 -40.82
C GLN A 171 3.81 1.47 -41.71
N LYS A 172 2.60 0.92 -41.48
CA LYS A 172 1.75 0.19 -42.46
C LYS A 172 0.36 -0.15 -41.88
N ALA A 173 -0.34 0.87 -41.39
CA ALA A 173 -1.60 0.72 -40.65
C ALA A 173 -2.83 0.19 -41.44
N PRO A 174 -3.06 0.54 -42.74
CA PRO A 174 -4.35 0.23 -43.38
C PRO A 174 -4.61 -1.26 -43.68
N GLU A 175 -3.58 -2.02 -44.07
CA GLU A 175 -3.71 -3.46 -44.42
C GLU A 175 -3.85 -4.31 -43.15
N LEU A 176 -3.12 -3.98 -42.08
CA LEU A 176 -3.22 -4.64 -40.77
C LEU A 176 -4.57 -4.36 -40.10
N LEU A 177 -5.18 -3.18 -40.31
CA LEU A 177 -6.52 -2.88 -39.81
C LEU A 177 -7.64 -3.58 -40.56
N ARG A 178 -7.57 -3.69 -41.91
CA ARG A 178 -8.52 -4.53 -42.68
C ARG A 178 -8.47 -5.99 -42.22
N TRP A 179 -7.31 -6.44 -41.79
CA TRP A 179 -7.12 -7.79 -41.27
C TRP A 179 -7.74 -7.96 -39.88
N ALA A 180 -7.52 -7.03 -38.94
CA ALA A 180 -8.20 -7.02 -37.64
C ALA A 180 -9.74 -7.01 -37.77
N LEU A 181 -10.27 -6.27 -38.74
CA LEU A 181 -11.68 -6.29 -39.14
C LEU A 181 -12.16 -7.69 -39.57
N ASN A 182 -11.38 -8.40 -40.40
CA ASN A 182 -11.71 -9.77 -40.82
C ASN A 182 -11.64 -10.79 -39.69
N ILE A 183 -10.78 -10.57 -38.68
CA ILE A 183 -10.76 -11.38 -37.45
C ILE A 183 -12.04 -11.20 -36.65
N CYS A 184 -12.46 -9.94 -36.43
CA CYS A 184 -13.71 -9.63 -35.75
C CYS A 184 -14.90 -10.26 -36.48
N ARG A 185 -14.96 -10.17 -37.81
CA ARG A 185 -15.96 -10.83 -38.66
C ARG A 185 -15.95 -12.36 -38.54
N ALA A 186 -14.77 -12.99 -38.50
CA ALA A 186 -14.64 -14.44 -38.33
C ALA A 186 -15.03 -14.97 -36.94
N THR A 187 -15.19 -14.07 -35.96
CA THR A 187 -15.68 -14.37 -34.61
C THR A 187 -17.17 -14.03 -34.39
N VAL A 188 -17.86 -13.47 -35.40
CA VAL A 188 -19.30 -13.21 -35.35
C VAL A 188 -20.03 -14.57 -35.34
N GLY A 189 -20.55 -14.92 -34.17
CA GLY A 189 -21.21 -16.19 -33.90
C GLY A 189 -21.17 -16.64 -32.44
N GLN A 190 -20.37 -15.99 -31.56
CA GLN A 190 -20.36 -16.30 -30.12
C GLN A 190 -20.37 -15.02 -29.25
N SER A 191 -21.40 -14.93 -28.39
CA SER A 191 -21.69 -13.93 -27.34
C SER A 191 -21.45 -12.44 -27.71
N HIS A 192 -22.55 -11.73 -27.94
CA HIS A 192 -22.63 -10.34 -28.43
C HIS A 192 -21.84 -9.26 -27.66
N SER A 193 -21.53 -9.44 -26.37
CA SER A 193 -20.95 -8.35 -25.55
C SER A 193 -19.47 -8.09 -25.80
N THR A 194 -18.68 -9.13 -26.10
CA THR A 194 -17.21 -8.98 -26.25
C THR A 194 -16.86 -8.45 -27.64
N THR A 195 -17.57 -8.92 -28.67
CA THR A 195 -17.41 -8.45 -30.05
C THR A 195 -17.78 -6.98 -30.19
N ASN A 196 -18.83 -6.51 -29.49
CA ASN A 196 -19.19 -5.08 -29.48
C ASN A 196 -18.15 -4.21 -28.75
N CYS A 197 -17.57 -4.69 -27.64
CA CYS A 197 -16.50 -3.96 -26.95
C CYS A 197 -15.24 -3.80 -27.82
N VAL A 198 -14.86 -4.85 -28.54
CA VAL A 198 -13.72 -4.82 -29.47
C VAL A 198 -14.03 -3.92 -30.67
N ALA A 199 -15.23 -4.01 -31.24
CA ALA A 199 -15.67 -3.15 -32.34
C ALA A 199 -15.72 -1.66 -31.94
N GLN A 200 -16.21 -1.32 -30.74
CA GLN A 200 -16.19 0.05 -30.20
C GLN A 200 -14.78 0.58 -29.92
N HIS A 201 -13.86 -0.30 -29.53
CA HIS A 201 -12.47 0.10 -29.32
C HIS A 201 -11.75 0.34 -30.65
N LEU A 202 -11.92 -0.54 -31.63
CA LEU A 202 -11.43 -0.36 -32.99
C LEU A 202 -12.01 0.89 -33.66
N HIS A 203 -13.31 1.15 -33.46
CA HIS A 203 -13.97 2.38 -33.94
C HIS A 203 -13.26 3.64 -33.42
N ARG A 204 -12.95 3.69 -32.12
CA ARG A 204 -12.23 4.82 -31.50
C ARG A 204 -10.79 4.96 -32.01
N VAL A 205 -10.10 3.85 -32.23
CA VAL A 205 -8.74 3.85 -32.77
C VAL A 205 -8.72 4.31 -34.24
N LEU A 206 -9.71 3.90 -35.04
CA LEU A 206 -9.89 4.33 -36.43
C LEU A 206 -10.15 5.84 -36.55
N LEU A 207 -11.03 6.37 -35.69
CA LEU A 207 -11.28 7.82 -35.60
C LEU A 207 -10.03 8.59 -35.16
N ALA A 208 -9.31 8.10 -34.15
CA ALA A 208 -8.05 8.70 -33.70
C ALA A 208 -6.93 8.66 -34.76
N GLY A 209 -6.97 7.66 -35.67
CA GLY A 209 -6.07 7.51 -36.80
C GLY A 209 -6.49 8.24 -38.08
N GLY A 210 -7.63 8.95 -38.10
CA GLY A 210 -8.12 9.72 -39.25
C GLY A 210 -8.76 8.89 -40.37
N LEU A 211 -9.13 7.63 -40.11
CA LEU A 211 -9.73 6.70 -41.07
C LEU A 211 -11.26 6.64 -40.89
N GLN A 212 -11.93 7.75 -41.26
CA GLN A 212 -13.37 7.93 -40.99
C GLN A 212 -14.28 6.98 -41.77
N GLN A 213 -13.90 6.60 -42.99
CA GLN A 213 -14.74 5.77 -43.86
C GLN A 213 -14.82 4.32 -43.35
N GLU A 214 -13.71 3.79 -42.85
CA GLU A 214 -13.64 2.46 -42.22
C GLU A 214 -14.28 2.43 -40.83
N ALA A 215 -14.22 3.55 -40.09
CA ALA A 215 -14.93 3.70 -38.81
C ALA A 215 -16.45 3.62 -39.01
N SER A 216 -17.01 4.38 -39.95
CA SER A 216 -18.45 4.35 -40.25
C SER A 216 -18.93 2.98 -40.75
N GLY A 217 -18.11 2.25 -41.52
CA GLY A 217 -18.44 0.88 -41.91
C GLY A 217 -18.55 -0.10 -40.72
N LEU A 218 -17.73 0.10 -39.67
CA LEU A 218 -17.78 -0.67 -38.42
C LEU A 218 -19.00 -0.32 -37.56
N GLU A 219 -19.38 0.96 -37.58
CA GLU A 219 -20.54 1.50 -36.88
C GLU A 219 -21.86 0.93 -37.45
N GLU A 220 -22.00 0.91 -38.78
CA GLU A 220 -23.14 0.30 -39.48
C GLU A 220 -23.19 -1.22 -39.30
N GLU A 221 -22.05 -1.92 -39.42
CA GLU A 221 -22.00 -3.39 -39.43
C GLU A 221 -22.25 -4.02 -38.05
N PHE A 222 -21.85 -3.34 -36.96
CA PHE A 222 -22.03 -3.83 -35.59
C PHE A 222 -23.12 -3.09 -34.80
N ASN A 223 -23.88 -2.21 -35.47
CA ASN A 223 -24.91 -1.36 -34.88
C ASN A 223 -24.39 -0.64 -33.61
N LEU A 224 -23.18 -0.10 -33.70
CA LEU A 224 -22.55 0.61 -32.60
C LEU A 224 -23.26 1.95 -32.51
N ALA A 225 -23.95 2.21 -31.40
CA ALA A 225 -24.63 3.50 -31.22
C ALA A 225 -23.61 4.63 -31.40
N ALA A 226 -23.89 5.51 -32.36
CA ALA A 226 -23.13 6.72 -32.58
C ALA A 226 -23.28 7.61 -31.35
N ASP A 227 -22.33 7.57 -30.43
CA ASP A 227 -22.11 8.68 -29.51
C ASP A 227 -21.64 9.86 -30.37
N GLY A 228 -22.59 10.64 -30.87
CA GLY A 228 -22.33 11.92 -31.52
C GLY A 228 -21.61 12.89 -30.58
N PRO A 229 -21.16 14.06 -31.09
CA PRO A 229 -20.55 15.07 -30.24
C PRO A 229 -21.50 15.46 -29.09
N PRO A 230 -20.97 15.83 -27.92
CA PRO A 230 -21.70 15.83 -26.65
C PRO A 230 -22.97 16.71 -26.70
N PRO A 231 -24.12 16.24 -26.19
CA PRO A 231 -25.33 17.06 -26.13
C PRO A 231 -25.23 18.09 -25.00
N THR A 232 -25.76 19.29 -25.25
CA THR A 232 -26.01 20.33 -24.24
C THR A 232 -27.17 19.94 -23.31
N PRO A 233 -27.22 20.47 -22.08
CA PRO A 233 -28.04 19.92 -21.00
C PRO A 233 -29.48 20.43 -21.10
N GLU A 234 -30.42 19.58 -21.51
CA GLU A 234 -31.84 19.73 -21.17
C GLU A 234 -32.62 18.44 -21.48
N ALA A 235 -33.40 17.99 -20.49
CA ALA A 235 -34.47 16.99 -20.50
C ALA A 235 -34.11 15.47 -20.55
N MET A 236 -34.39 14.79 -19.42
CA MET A 236 -34.74 13.35 -19.40
C MET A 236 -36.20 13.15 -19.85
N PRO A 237 -36.55 11.94 -20.33
CA PRO A 237 -37.51 11.13 -19.56
C PRO A 237 -37.20 9.62 -19.51
N GLU A 238 -38.03 8.95 -18.71
CA GLU A 238 -38.01 7.61 -18.11
C GLU A 238 -38.15 6.38 -19.03
N GLU A 239 -37.79 5.22 -18.45
CA GLU A 239 -38.29 3.82 -18.67
C GLU A 239 -38.06 3.08 -20.01
N GLU A 240 -37.29 1.97 -19.99
CA GLU A 240 -37.81 0.57 -20.05
C GLU A 240 -36.70 -0.50 -20.30
N CYS A 241 -36.71 -1.51 -19.41
CA CYS A 241 -36.46 -2.95 -19.56
C CYS A 241 -35.75 -3.53 -20.81
N CYS A 242 -34.71 -4.34 -20.60
CA CYS A 242 -34.69 -5.76 -21.06
C CYS A 242 -33.51 -6.56 -20.49
N SER A 243 -33.86 -7.53 -19.65
CA SER A 243 -33.13 -8.75 -19.35
C SER A 243 -33.10 -9.70 -20.54
N GLU A 244 -31.93 -10.27 -20.89
CA GLU A 244 -31.71 -11.66 -21.34
C GLU A 244 -30.38 -11.76 -22.10
N ALA A 245 -29.44 -12.57 -21.57
CA ALA A 245 -28.49 -13.42 -22.32
C ALA A 245 -27.23 -13.72 -21.50
N LEU A 246 -27.31 -14.62 -20.52
CA LEU A 246 -26.11 -15.28 -19.94
C LEU A 246 -26.48 -16.67 -19.37
N LEU A 247 -27.02 -17.53 -20.23
CA LEU A 247 -27.11 -18.98 -19.99
C LEU A 247 -26.66 -19.73 -21.25
N ALA A 248 -25.34 -19.84 -21.48
CA ALA A 248 -24.76 -20.89 -22.32
C ALA A 248 -23.23 -20.91 -22.23
N SER A 249 -22.65 -21.82 -21.45
CA SER A 249 -21.49 -22.67 -21.83
C SER A 249 -20.76 -23.26 -20.60
N TRP A 250 -21.24 -24.41 -20.14
CA TRP A 250 -20.47 -25.36 -19.32
C TRP A 250 -20.18 -26.62 -20.16
N PRO A 251 -18.97 -27.20 -20.14
CA PRO A 251 -18.70 -28.44 -20.85
C PRO A 251 -19.33 -29.66 -20.15
N LYS A 252 -19.97 -30.52 -20.95
CA LYS A 252 -20.45 -31.85 -20.57
C LYS A 252 -19.29 -32.85 -20.60
N ARG A 253 -19.06 -33.60 -19.52
CA ARG A 253 -18.70 -35.03 -19.55
C ARG A 253 -18.89 -35.68 -18.18
N GLY A 254 -19.61 -36.81 -18.15
CA GLY A 254 -19.84 -37.61 -16.94
C GLY A 254 -21.30 -38.02 -16.67
N ARG A 255 -22.08 -38.44 -17.69
CA ARG A 255 -23.40 -39.07 -17.43
C ARG A 255 -23.21 -40.55 -17.09
N ARG A 256 -23.66 -40.98 -15.90
CA ARG A 256 -24.34 -42.28 -15.75
C ARG A 256 -25.83 -42.01 -15.52
N ARG A 257 -26.64 -42.61 -16.40
CA ARG A 257 -28.11 -42.60 -16.44
C ARG A 257 -28.69 -43.20 -15.15
N TRP A 258 -29.74 -42.58 -14.61
CA TRP A 258 -30.91 -43.31 -14.10
C TRP A 258 -32.18 -42.56 -14.53
N ARG A 259 -33.12 -43.31 -15.12
CA ARG A 259 -34.42 -42.82 -15.59
C ARG A 259 -35.38 -42.70 -14.41
N SER A 260 -36.21 -41.67 -14.46
CA SER A 260 -37.36 -41.41 -13.60
C SER A 260 -38.42 -42.51 -13.69
N ALA A 261 -38.96 -42.91 -12.55
CA ALA A 261 -40.31 -43.42 -12.42
C ALA A 261 -41.05 -42.57 -11.38
N SER A 262 -42.25 -42.16 -11.77
CA SER A 262 -43.24 -41.34 -11.08
C SER A 262 -43.74 -41.91 -9.75
N CYS A 263 -43.99 -41.07 -8.74
CA CYS A 263 -45.31 -40.97 -8.09
C CYS A 263 -45.44 -39.89 -7.00
N ASN A 264 -46.72 -39.52 -6.84
CA ASN A 264 -47.43 -38.53 -6.03
C ASN A 264 -47.19 -38.57 -4.49
N PRO A 265 -47.62 -37.52 -3.76
CA PRO A 265 -47.18 -37.18 -2.41
C PRO A 265 -48.05 -37.85 -1.33
N ARG A 266 -47.40 -38.26 -0.24
CA ARG A 266 -47.92 -38.26 1.13
C ARG A 266 -46.83 -38.83 2.04
N GLN A 267 -46.04 -37.94 2.63
CA GLN A 267 -45.53 -37.99 4.01
C GLN A 267 -44.43 -36.92 4.16
N GLY A 268 -44.58 -36.12 5.21
CA GLY A 268 -43.76 -34.94 5.47
C GLY A 268 -42.30 -35.28 5.72
N ARG A 269 -41.44 -34.63 4.95
CA ARG A 269 -40.08 -34.21 5.29
C ARG A 269 -39.76 -33.03 4.38
N LEU A 270 -39.66 -31.84 4.95
CA LEU A 270 -39.22 -30.64 4.24
C LEU A 270 -37.70 -30.74 4.04
N THR A 271 -37.28 -30.98 2.81
CA THR A 271 -35.92 -30.66 2.34
C THR A 271 -35.96 -29.30 1.63
N PRO A 272 -35.00 -28.38 1.86
CA PRO A 272 -35.09 -27.02 1.36
C PRO A 272 -34.83 -26.97 -0.15
N GLY A 273 -35.78 -26.36 -0.86
CA GLY A 273 -35.65 -25.96 -2.25
C GLY A 273 -34.78 -24.71 -2.39
N MET A 274 -34.07 -24.66 -3.52
CA MET A 274 -33.20 -23.60 -3.99
C MET A 274 -33.82 -22.20 -3.84
N VAL A 275 -33.12 -21.34 -3.10
CA VAL A 275 -33.11 -19.89 -3.31
C VAL A 275 -31.71 -19.54 -3.78
N THR A 276 -31.61 -19.04 -5.00
CA THR A 276 -30.38 -18.49 -5.57
C THR A 276 -30.01 -17.21 -4.82
N CYS A 277 -29.03 -17.29 -3.92
CA CYS A 277 -28.52 -16.15 -3.16
C CYS A 277 -27.00 -15.97 -3.30
N CYS A 278 -26.58 -14.71 -3.18
CA CYS A 278 -25.26 -14.12 -3.31
C CYS A 278 -24.06 -15.02 -2.96
N GLN A 279 -23.03 -14.99 -3.81
CA GLN A 279 -21.74 -15.66 -3.60
C GLN A 279 -20.80 -14.95 -2.60
N ALA A 280 -21.27 -13.91 -1.89
CA ALA A 280 -20.47 -13.14 -0.94
C ALA A 280 -20.57 -13.75 0.48
N ALA A 281 -19.60 -14.62 0.84
CA ALA A 281 -19.24 -15.10 2.21
C ALA A 281 -18.89 -16.61 2.24
N ARG A 282 -17.99 -17.09 1.37
CA ARG A 282 -17.66 -18.54 1.25
C ARG A 282 -16.30 -18.99 1.79
N ARG A 283 -15.47 -18.14 2.39
CA ARG A 283 -14.15 -18.58 2.91
C ARG A 283 -14.17 -18.73 4.43
N PHE A 284 -14.63 -19.89 4.88
CA PHE A 284 -14.33 -20.40 6.21
C PHE A 284 -13.10 -21.30 6.10
N PHE A 285 -11.99 -20.90 6.71
CA PHE A 285 -10.77 -21.70 6.75
C PHE A 285 -10.69 -22.45 8.08
N LEU A 286 -10.39 -23.75 8.00
CA LEU A 286 -10.13 -24.65 9.13
C LEU A 286 -8.67 -25.10 9.06
N PRO A 287 -7.71 -24.31 9.58
CA PRO A 287 -6.33 -24.74 9.69
C PRO A 287 -6.22 -25.85 10.75
N GLY A 288 -5.47 -26.92 10.47
CA GLY A 288 -5.21 -27.96 11.47
C GLY A 288 -4.20 -27.51 12.52
N PRO A 289 -4.09 -28.20 13.67
CA PRO A 289 -3.19 -27.87 14.78
C PRO A 289 -1.67 -27.90 14.46
N LYS A 290 -1.27 -28.15 13.20
CA LYS A 290 0.13 -28.14 12.72
C LYS A 290 0.40 -27.10 11.61
N ASP A 291 -0.57 -26.25 11.28
CA ASP A 291 -0.51 -25.34 10.12
C ASP A 291 -0.17 -23.87 10.50
N SER A 292 0.78 -23.64 11.41
CA SER A 292 1.21 -22.28 11.77
C SER A 292 1.64 -21.45 10.55
N GLY A 293 2.32 -22.08 9.58
CA GLY A 293 2.73 -21.42 8.33
C GLY A 293 1.57 -21.06 7.39
N ALA A 294 0.41 -21.72 7.48
CA ALA A 294 -0.76 -21.35 6.68
C ALA A 294 -1.50 -20.13 7.26
N LEU A 295 -1.51 -20.01 8.59
CA LEU A 295 -2.04 -18.83 9.29
C LEU A 295 -1.18 -17.58 9.03
N GLU A 296 0.15 -17.73 9.07
CA GLU A 296 1.09 -16.66 8.70
C GLU A 296 0.93 -16.24 7.23
N ALA A 297 0.84 -17.20 6.30
CA ALA A 297 0.63 -16.90 4.88
C ALA A 297 -0.72 -16.19 4.61
N LEU A 298 -1.78 -16.51 5.36
CA LEU A 298 -3.07 -15.81 5.27
C LEU A 298 -2.98 -14.37 5.81
N ALA A 299 -2.24 -14.13 6.89
CA ALA A 299 -1.99 -12.80 7.42
C ALA A 299 -1.18 -11.94 6.43
N ASP A 300 -0.14 -12.52 5.82
CA ASP A 300 0.68 -11.84 4.82
C ASP A 300 -0.07 -11.59 3.50
N GLN A 301 -0.93 -12.51 3.06
CA GLN A 301 -1.76 -12.34 1.86
C GLN A 301 -2.86 -11.30 2.04
N ALA A 302 -3.33 -11.09 3.28
CA ALA A 302 -4.34 -10.09 3.60
C ALA A 302 -3.75 -8.66 3.62
N CYS A 303 -2.48 -8.50 3.99
CA CYS A 303 -1.74 -7.25 3.87
C CYS A 303 -1.54 -6.88 2.38
N GLY A 304 -2.47 -6.12 1.81
CA GLY A 304 -2.49 -5.79 0.39
C GLY A 304 -1.25 -5.02 -0.11
N GLU A 305 -0.81 -5.30 -1.34
CA GLU A 305 0.26 -4.54 -2.02
C GLU A 305 -0.21 -3.12 -2.40
N CYS A 306 0.51 -2.09 -1.91
CA CYS A 306 0.25 -0.70 -2.27
C CYS A 306 1.01 -0.33 -3.56
N LYS A 307 0.34 -0.38 -4.73
CA LYS A 307 0.90 0.06 -6.02
C LYS A 307 0.84 1.59 -6.16
N LEU A 308 1.78 2.32 -5.57
CA LEU A 308 1.76 3.79 -5.56
C LEU A 308 2.64 4.44 -6.64
N GLN A 309 2.03 5.30 -7.49
CA GLN A 309 2.72 6.17 -8.46
C GLN A 309 2.25 7.66 -8.38
N PRO A 310 2.55 8.43 -7.32
CA PRO A 310 2.29 9.89 -7.28
C PRO A 310 3.50 10.74 -7.71
N SER A 311 4.45 10.18 -8.47
CA SER A 311 5.80 10.73 -8.63
C SER A 311 5.90 12.16 -9.18
N SER A 312 4.90 12.67 -9.90
CA SER A 312 4.94 14.03 -10.45
C SER A 312 4.62 15.13 -9.41
N VAL A 313 3.87 14.83 -8.35
CA VAL A 313 3.41 15.86 -7.39
C VAL A 313 4.38 16.05 -6.22
N THR A 314 5.21 15.05 -5.87
CA THR A 314 5.97 15.07 -4.59
C THR A 314 7.47 14.75 -4.71
N ARG A 315 7.96 14.23 -5.84
CA ARG A 315 9.29 13.56 -5.90
C ARG A 315 10.42 14.37 -6.53
N SER A 316 10.16 15.53 -7.13
CA SER A 316 11.17 16.24 -7.93
C SER A 316 11.33 17.71 -7.54
N SER A 317 12.45 18.30 -7.96
CA SER A 317 12.66 19.75 -8.08
C SER A 317 11.58 20.44 -8.94
N SER A 318 10.80 19.67 -9.70
CA SER A 318 9.65 20.11 -10.50
C SER A 318 8.29 19.93 -9.83
N CYS A 319 8.21 19.64 -8.52
CA CYS A 319 6.96 19.64 -7.76
C CYS A 319 6.17 20.94 -8.03
N PRO A 320 4.97 20.87 -8.64
CA PRO A 320 4.25 22.08 -9.04
C PRO A 320 3.83 22.95 -7.85
N VAL A 321 3.45 22.34 -6.72
CA VAL A 321 3.08 23.05 -5.48
C VAL A 321 4.29 23.76 -4.89
N ARG A 322 5.48 23.16 -4.94
CA ARG A 322 6.70 23.84 -4.49
C ARG A 322 7.08 25.02 -5.39
N ALA A 323 7.01 24.83 -6.72
CA ALA A 323 7.45 25.82 -7.69
C ALA A 323 6.47 26.99 -7.85
N ARG A 324 5.16 26.71 -7.82
CA ARG A 324 4.08 27.67 -8.14
C ARG A 324 3.11 27.92 -6.98
N LYS A 325 3.34 27.29 -5.82
CA LYS A 325 2.67 27.55 -4.54
C LYS A 325 1.14 27.61 -4.67
N ASN A 326 0.50 28.69 -4.20
CA ASN A 326 -0.95 28.87 -4.21
C ASN A 326 -1.58 28.59 -5.58
N LYS A 327 -0.94 29.04 -6.66
CA LYS A 327 -1.46 28.86 -8.02
C LYS A 327 -1.63 27.38 -8.39
N ALA A 328 -0.64 26.54 -8.05
CA ALA A 328 -0.74 25.11 -8.32
C ALA A 328 -1.81 24.43 -7.46
N VAL A 329 -1.96 24.84 -6.20
CA VAL A 329 -3.01 24.29 -5.31
C VAL A 329 -4.41 24.64 -5.84
N ALA A 330 -4.64 25.89 -6.26
CA ALA A 330 -5.91 26.32 -6.85
C ALA A 330 -6.21 25.61 -8.19
N GLU A 331 -5.20 25.41 -9.05
CA GLU A 331 -5.34 24.63 -10.28
C GLU A 331 -5.76 23.17 -9.99
N TYR A 332 -5.17 22.54 -8.98
CA TYR A 332 -5.54 21.19 -8.57
C TYR A 332 -6.90 21.09 -7.88
N ALA A 333 -7.28 22.10 -7.08
CA ALA A 333 -8.63 22.19 -6.52
C ALA A 333 -9.69 22.27 -7.64
N LYS A 334 -9.42 23.05 -8.69
CA LYS A 334 -10.29 23.10 -9.87
C LYS A 334 -10.33 21.77 -10.62
N GLN A 335 -9.19 21.10 -10.77
CA GLN A 335 -9.09 19.86 -11.53
C GLN A 335 -9.75 18.67 -10.83
N PHE A 336 -9.51 18.50 -9.53
CA PHE A 336 -9.90 17.30 -8.79
C PHE A 336 -11.14 17.51 -7.91
N ASP A 337 -11.27 18.69 -7.29
CA ASP A 337 -12.37 19.03 -6.39
C ASP A 337 -13.47 19.83 -7.10
N ARG A 338 -13.26 20.17 -8.40
CA ARG A 338 -14.14 21.02 -9.23
C ARG A 338 -14.40 22.42 -8.65
N ALA A 339 -13.61 22.82 -7.67
CA ALA A 339 -13.75 24.09 -6.97
C ALA A 339 -12.87 25.16 -7.62
N THR A 340 -13.47 26.27 -8.05
CA THR A 340 -12.71 27.41 -8.59
C THR A 340 -12.38 28.37 -7.45
N LEU A 341 -11.15 28.30 -6.94
CA LEU A 341 -10.64 29.17 -5.89
C LEU A 341 -9.66 30.20 -6.45
N ALA A 342 -9.70 31.43 -5.93
CA ALA A 342 -8.62 32.38 -6.14
C ALA A 342 -7.37 31.90 -5.38
N PRO A 343 -6.14 32.03 -5.93
CA PRO A 343 -4.92 31.61 -5.24
C PRO A 343 -4.75 32.22 -3.84
N GLU A 344 -5.27 33.42 -3.61
CA GLU A 344 -5.21 34.14 -2.34
C GLU A 344 -6.26 33.64 -1.33
N ASP A 345 -7.30 32.94 -1.80
CA ASP A 345 -8.44 32.46 -1.01
C ASP A 345 -8.34 30.94 -0.73
N LEU A 346 -7.12 30.45 -0.45
CA LEU A 346 -6.91 29.04 -0.10
C LEU A 346 -7.00 28.77 1.40
N VAL A 347 -6.80 29.78 2.24
CA VAL A 347 -6.68 29.59 3.69
C VAL A 347 -7.71 30.44 4.42
N ILE A 348 -8.40 29.81 5.37
CA ILE A 348 -9.34 30.43 6.29
C ILE A 348 -8.64 30.56 7.64
N ASP A 349 -8.66 31.76 8.23
CA ASP A 349 -8.28 31.96 9.63
C ASP A 349 -9.45 31.57 10.55
N VAL A 350 -9.23 30.56 11.40
CA VAL A 350 -10.29 29.95 12.21
C VAL A 350 -10.72 30.88 13.35
N ALA A 351 -9.82 31.72 13.85
CA ALA A 351 -10.13 32.64 14.94
C ALA A 351 -11.12 33.71 14.48
N SER A 352 -10.89 34.30 13.29
CA SER A 352 -11.76 35.33 12.71
C SER A 352 -13.03 34.78 12.06
N THR A 353 -13.10 33.48 11.77
CA THR A 353 -14.28 32.87 11.15
C THR A 353 -15.46 32.80 12.13
N PRO A 354 -16.67 33.31 11.81
CA PRO A 354 -17.84 33.15 12.67
C PRO A 354 -18.17 31.69 12.95
N TRP A 355 -18.87 31.40 14.05
CA TRP A 355 -19.38 30.05 14.28
C TRP A 355 -20.33 29.65 13.14
N PRO A 356 -20.07 28.53 12.44
CA PRO A 356 -20.90 28.12 11.33
C PRO A 356 -22.29 27.68 11.82
N LYS A 357 -23.31 27.88 10.99
CA LYS A 357 -24.66 27.41 11.27
C LYS A 357 -24.72 25.89 11.04
N VAL A 358 -24.82 25.13 12.13
CA VAL A 358 -25.00 23.67 12.15
C VAL A 358 -26.29 23.34 12.87
N ASP A 359 -26.88 22.19 12.56
CA ASP A 359 -28.05 21.70 13.30
C ASP A 359 -27.71 21.58 14.80
N PRO A 360 -28.54 22.10 15.73
CA PRO A 360 -28.26 22.05 17.17
C PRO A 360 -28.02 20.64 17.71
N LYS A 361 -28.69 19.61 17.16
CA LYS A 361 -28.48 18.21 17.53
C LYS A 361 -27.11 17.71 17.07
N VAL A 362 -26.67 18.12 15.88
CA VAL A 362 -25.33 17.81 15.37
C VAL A 362 -24.25 18.51 16.20
N ALA A 363 -24.44 19.79 16.53
CA ALA A 363 -23.54 20.54 17.40
C ALA A 363 -23.36 19.86 18.77
N ALA A 364 -24.47 19.48 19.42
CA ALA A 364 -24.43 18.79 20.71
C ALA A 364 -23.71 17.43 20.66
N ALA A 365 -23.88 16.68 19.56
CA ALA A 365 -23.16 15.43 19.35
C ALA A 365 -21.65 15.65 19.13
N LEU A 366 -21.27 16.66 18.33
CA LEU A 366 -19.87 17.04 18.12
C LEU A 366 -19.22 17.53 19.42
N ASP A 367 -19.93 18.29 20.25
CA ASP A 367 -19.44 18.73 21.55
C ASP A 367 -19.20 17.57 22.51
N THR A 368 -20.14 16.62 22.57
CA THR A 368 -20.00 15.41 23.40
C THR A 368 -18.78 14.59 22.98
N ALA A 369 -18.63 14.35 21.67
CA ALA A 369 -17.50 13.63 21.11
C ALA A 369 -16.17 14.35 21.42
N TYR A 370 -16.11 15.67 21.18
CA TYR A 370 -14.96 16.49 21.50
C TYR A 370 -14.57 16.40 22.98
N ASP A 371 -15.53 16.51 23.90
CA ASP A 371 -15.25 16.48 25.34
C ASP A 371 -14.68 15.13 25.81
N ASN A 372 -15.16 14.02 25.23
CA ASN A 372 -14.62 12.68 25.51
C ASN A 372 -13.20 12.52 24.95
N VAL A 373 -12.97 12.94 23.71
CA VAL A 373 -11.64 12.92 23.07
C VAL A 373 -10.65 13.78 23.85
N ARG A 374 -11.07 14.98 24.26
CA ARG A 374 -10.27 15.89 25.09
C ARG A 374 -9.91 15.22 26.42
N ARG A 375 -10.87 14.62 27.11
CA ARG A 375 -10.65 13.97 28.41
C ARG A 375 -9.64 12.82 28.31
N PHE A 376 -9.77 11.97 27.30
CA PHE A 376 -8.86 10.84 27.11
C PHE A 376 -7.43 11.29 26.77
N HIS A 377 -7.29 12.24 25.84
CA HIS A 377 -5.97 12.75 25.42
C HIS A 377 -5.30 13.62 26.49
N GLU A 378 -6.07 14.34 27.30
CA GLU A 378 -5.55 15.08 28.45
C GLU A 378 -4.98 14.15 29.52
N ALA A 379 -5.61 12.99 29.75
CA ALA A 379 -5.14 11.98 30.69
C ALA A 379 -3.80 11.33 30.29
N GLN A 380 -3.44 11.36 29.00
CA GLN A 380 -2.16 10.84 28.49
C GLN A 380 -0.96 11.72 28.91
N LYS A 381 -1.18 12.98 29.30
CA LYS A 381 -0.09 13.88 29.70
C LYS A 381 0.56 13.41 31.00
N LYS A 382 1.88 13.25 30.98
CA LYS A 382 2.65 12.96 32.19
C LYS A 382 2.58 14.13 33.16
N LYS A 383 2.19 13.85 34.40
CA LYS A 383 2.10 14.85 35.47
C LYS A 383 3.46 15.41 35.90
N GLN A 384 4.55 14.65 35.74
CA GLN A 384 5.91 15.08 36.08
C GLN A 384 6.91 14.71 34.97
N PRO A 385 7.89 15.59 34.65
CA PRO A 385 8.96 15.28 33.70
C PRO A 385 9.92 14.23 34.27
N LEU A 386 10.44 13.35 33.41
CA LEU A 386 11.42 12.33 33.81
C LEU A 386 12.71 13.01 34.28
N ARG A 387 13.14 12.71 35.50
CA ARG A 387 14.40 13.15 36.11
C ARG A 387 15.00 11.98 36.88
N VAL A 388 16.25 11.63 36.56
CA VAL A 388 16.97 10.50 37.16
C VAL A 388 18.40 10.95 37.43
N GLU A 389 18.88 10.72 38.66
CA GLU A 389 20.31 10.79 38.95
C GLU A 389 20.90 9.39 38.70
N THR A 390 21.69 9.25 37.65
CA THR A 390 22.25 7.95 37.26
C THR A 390 23.45 7.57 38.10
N MET A 391 24.14 8.57 38.65
CA MET A 391 25.15 8.45 39.68
C MET A 391 25.28 9.78 40.44
N PRO A 392 25.82 9.81 41.68
CA PRO A 392 25.91 11.02 42.47
C PRO A 392 26.60 12.19 41.73
N GLY A 393 25.85 13.25 41.48
CA GLY A 393 26.27 14.44 40.75
C GLY A 393 26.07 14.39 39.24
N VAL A 394 25.43 13.35 38.67
CA VAL A 394 25.11 13.20 37.25
C VAL A 394 23.61 13.00 37.08
N GLU A 395 22.95 14.05 36.64
CA GLU A 395 21.50 14.09 36.48
C GLU A 395 21.12 14.07 34.99
N CYS A 396 20.17 13.20 34.64
CA CYS A 396 19.55 13.08 33.34
C CYS A 396 18.06 13.43 33.42
N ARG A 397 17.55 14.19 32.44
CA ARG A 397 16.14 14.55 32.32
C ARG A 397 15.64 14.27 30.91
N ARG A 398 14.32 14.08 30.76
CA ARG A 398 13.63 14.05 29.45
C ARG A 398 12.46 15.00 29.46
N MET A 399 12.57 16.07 28.68
CA MET A 399 11.58 17.15 28.57
C MET A 399 10.69 16.93 27.35
N ALA A 400 9.37 16.95 27.54
CA ALA A 400 8.42 16.96 26.43
C ALA A 400 8.22 18.40 25.92
N VAL A 401 8.32 18.61 24.62
CA VAL A 401 8.16 19.92 23.96
C VAL A 401 7.23 19.75 22.76
N PRO A 402 6.22 20.61 22.55
CA PRO A 402 5.37 20.51 21.38
C PRO A 402 6.12 20.76 20.08
N ILE A 403 5.65 20.10 19.01
CA ILE A 403 5.96 20.48 17.65
C ILE A 403 5.28 21.83 17.37
N GLU A 404 6.02 22.80 16.83
CA GLU A 404 5.54 24.18 16.75
C GLU A 404 4.37 24.36 15.77
N ALA A 405 4.50 23.76 14.59
CA ALA A 405 3.54 23.83 13.49
C ALA A 405 3.21 22.42 12.97
N VAL A 406 1.92 22.08 12.93
CA VAL A 406 1.42 20.76 12.53
C VAL A 406 0.28 20.89 11.51
N GLY A 407 0.30 20.02 10.51
CA GLY A 407 -0.73 19.93 9.48
C GLY A 407 -1.62 18.73 9.73
N LEU A 408 -2.94 18.92 9.65
CA LEU A 408 -3.94 17.88 9.90
C LEU A 408 -4.72 17.67 8.61
N TYR A 409 -4.60 16.51 7.97
CA TYR A 409 -5.37 16.21 6.78
C TYR A 409 -6.70 15.53 7.17
N VAL A 410 -7.80 16.13 6.76
CA VAL A 410 -9.16 15.63 6.95
C VAL A 410 -9.74 15.28 5.58
N PRO A 411 -10.03 14.00 5.29
CA PRO A 411 -10.63 13.64 4.01
C PRO A 411 -12.02 14.25 3.83
N GLY A 412 -12.41 14.45 2.57
CA GLY A 412 -13.74 14.91 2.19
C GLY A 412 -14.14 14.39 0.81
N GLY A 413 -15.05 15.09 0.13
CA GLY A 413 -15.61 14.68 -1.16
C GLY A 413 -16.94 13.95 -0.98
N THR A 414 -16.95 12.63 -1.11
CA THR A 414 -18.18 11.81 -1.01
C THR A 414 -18.68 11.61 0.42
N ALA A 415 -17.83 11.86 1.43
CA ALA A 415 -18.18 11.77 2.85
C ALA A 415 -17.77 13.05 3.61
N VAL A 416 -18.53 13.38 4.64
CA VAL A 416 -18.29 14.52 5.54
C VAL A 416 -17.71 13.98 6.84
N LEU A 417 -16.46 14.31 7.17
CA LEU A 417 -15.71 13.72 8.30
C LEU A 417 -15.31 14.77 9.36
N PRO A 418 -16.27 15.36 10.09
CA PRO A 418 -15.96 16.27 11.20
C PRO A 418 -15.29 15.53 12.37
N SER A 419 -15.45 14.20 12.44
CA SER A 419 -14.79 13.35 13.44
C SER A 419 -13.27 13.44 13.36
N THR A 420 -12.70 13.23 12.19
CA THR A 420 -11.26 13.33 11.96
C THR A 420 -10.71 14.71 12.31
N ALA A 421 -11.49 15.78 12.13
CA ALA A 421 -11.08 17.13 12.51
C ALA A 421 -10.81 17.25 14.02
N TYR A 422 -11.75 16.84 14.88
CA TYR A 422 -11.53 16.92 16.33
C TYR A 422 -10.60 15.82 16.84
N MET A 423 -10.55 14.64 16.20
CA MET A 423 -9.61 13.56 16.57
C MET A 423 -8.15 13.99 16.38
N LEU A 424 -7.86 14.82 15.38
CA LEU A 424 -6.51 15.31 15.12
C LEU A 424 -6.20 16.64 15.84
N ALA A 425 -7.12 17.60 15.82
CA ALA A 425 -6.86 18.94 16.37
C ALA A 425 -6.82 18.97 17.90
N THR A 426 -7.64 18.15 18.57
CA THR A 426 -7.70 18.09 20.04
C THR A 426 -6.36 17.69 20.67
N PRO A 427 -5.73 16.55 20.30
CA PRO A 427 -4.41 16.20 20.84
C PRO A 427 -3.31 17.20 20.46
N ALA A 428 -3.33 17.78 19.25
CA ALA A 428 -2.39 18.82 18.85
C ALA A 428 -2.50 20.07 19.75
N LYS A 429 -3.73 20.52 20.02
CA LYS A 429 -4.01 21.65 20.90
C LYS A 429 -3.58 21.35 22.34
N LEU A 430 -3.88 20.15 22.83
CA LEU A 430 -3.49 19.71 24.16
C LEU A 430 -1.96 19.61 24.30
N ALA A 431 -1.25 19.12 23.30
CA ALA A 431 0.23 19.09 23.31
C ALA A 431 0.84 20.49 23.39
N GLY A 432 0.13 21.52 22.91
CA GLY A 432 0.56 22.91 22.91
C GLY A 432 1.17 23.37 21.59
N CYS A 433 0.81 22.72 20.47
CA CYS A 433 1.18 23.19 19.14
C CYS A 433 0.66 24.61 18.91
N LYS A 434 1.51 25.49 18.37
CA LYS A 434 1.17 26.91 18.17
C LYS A 434 0.39 27.14 16.88
N GLU A 435 0.77 26.43 15.82
CA GLU A 435 0.13 26.50 14.51
C GLU A 435 -0.44 25.13 14.14
N ILE A 436 -1.76 25.07 13.96
CA ILE A 436 -2.52 23.85 13.70
C ILE A 436 -3.34 24.08 12.43
N VAL A 437 -2.87 23.54 11.31
CA VAL A 437 -3.40 23.82 9.98
C VAL A 437 -4.17 22.61 9.49
N LEU A 438 -5.49 22.73 9.43
CA LEU A 438 -6.36 21.65 8.96
C LEU A 438 -6.54 21.76 7.44
N ALA A 439 -6.14 20.76 6.67
CA ALA A 439 -6.41 20.69 5.25
C ALA A 439 -7.61 19.78 4.97
N THR A 440 -8.56 20.28 4.18
CA THR A 440 -9.74 19.53 3.73
C THR A 440 -10.11 19.98 2.32
N PRO A 441 -10.54 19.07 1.42
CA PRO A 441 -11.02 19.48 0.11
C PRO A 441 -12.23 20.42 0.24
N PRO A 442 -12.31 21.50 -0.55
CA PRO A 442 -13.48 22.35 -0.62
C PRO A 442 -14.64 21.64 -1.33
N ARG A 443 -15.85 22.17 -1.16
CA ARG A 443 -16.99 21.87 -2.02
C ARG A 443 -16.80 22.51 -3.41
N GLU A 444 -17.60 22.11 -4.38
CA GLU A 444 -17.57 22.67 -5.74
C GLU A 444 -17.77 24.21 -5.74
N ASP A 445 -18.52 24.73 -4.78
CA ASP A 445 -18.73 26.18 -4.55
C ASP A 445 -17.55 26.90 -3.87
N GLY A 446 -16.46 26.17 -3.57
CA GLY A 446 -15.27 26.68 -2.89
C GLY A 446 -15.37 26.76 -1.37
N SER A 447 -16.53 26.46 -0.78
CA SER A 447 -16.73 26.49 0.68
C SER A 447 -16.22 25.23 1.37
N VAL A 448 -16.02 25.30 2.69
CA VAL A 448 -15.78 24.11 3.54
C VAL A 448 -17.08 23.74 4.23
N VAL A 449 -17.32 22.45 4.39
CA VAL A 449 -18.50 21.91 5.06
C VAL A 449 -18.65 22.49 6.49
N PRO A 450 -19.81 23.06 6.86
CA PRO A 450 -20.01 23.73 8.15
C PRO A 450 -19.62 22.91 9.37
N GLU A 451 -19.90 21.61 9.37
CA GLU A 451 -19.60 20.67 10.45
C GLU A 451 -18.09 20.52 10.67
N VAL A 452 -17.29 20.52 9.60
CA VAL A 452 -15.82 20.46 9.67
C VAL A 452 -15.27 21.76 10.21
N VAL A 453 -15.80 22.92 9.76
CA VAL A 453 -15.42 24.23 10.29
C VAL A 453 -15.76 24.33 11.79
N TYR A 454 -16.93 23.82 12.20
CA TYR A 454 -17.36 23.78 13.59
C TYR A 454 -16.39 22.96 14.45
N ALA A 455 -16.11 21.72 14.03
CA ALA A 455 -15.20 20.82 14.73
C ALA A 455 -13.77 21.38 14.81
N ALA A 456 -13.26 21.96 13.71
CA ALA A 456 -11.95 22.59 13.66
C ALA A 456 -11.84 23.77 14.65
N LYS A 457 -12.85 24.64 14.66
CA LYS A 457 -12.91 25.79 15.59
C LYS A 457 -13.02 25.33 17.04
N ARG A 458 -13.88 24.35 17.31
CA ARG A 458 -14.08 23.78 18.65
C ARG A 458 -12.81 23.13 19.20
N ALA A 459 -12.10 22.36 18.37
CA ALA A 459 -10.88 21.66 18.74
C ALA A 459 -9.61 22.53 18.72
N GLY A 460 -9.72 23.80 18.31
CA GLY A 460 -8.65 24.79 18.41
C GLY A 460 -7.64 24.77 17.26
N ALA A 461 -8.06 24.36 16.06
CA ALA A 461 -7.29 24.59 14.84
C ALA A 461 -7.08 26.11 14.62
N THR A 462 -5.93 26.50 14.07
CA THR A 462 -5.62 27.91 13.82
C THR A 462 -6.02 28.35 12.42
N LYS A 463 -5.86 27.45 11.43
CA LYS A 463 -6.13 27.72 10.02
C LYS A 463 -6.80 26.52 9.36
N ILE A 464 -7.61 26.76 8.33
CA ILE A 464 -8.12 25.72 7.43
C ILE A 464 -7.61 25.98 6.01
N LEU A 465 -6.89 25.02 5.43
CA LEU A 465 -6.51 24.99 4.02
C LEU A 465 -7.60 24.30 3.20
N LYS A 466 -8.16 25.02 2.22
CA LYS A 466 -9.14 24.54 1.24
C LYS A 466 -8.46 23.74 0.13
N ALA A 467 -7.93 22.56 0.47
CA ALA A 467 -7.32 21.64 -0.49
C ALA A 467 -7.39 20.18 0.01
N GLY A 468 -7.64 19.24 -0.91
CA GLY A 468 -7.52 17.80 -0.67
C GLY A 468 -6.27 17.18 -1.29
N GLY A 469 -6.19 15.84 -1.24
CA GLY A 469 -5.25 15.04 -2.01
C GLY A 469 -3.76 15.27 -1.72
N ALA A 470 -2.93 14.84 -2.67
CA ALA A 470 -1.47 14.99 -2.57
C ALA A 470 -1.02 16.46 -2.59
N GLN A 471 -1.78 17.33 -3.25
CA GLN A 471 -1.53 18.77 -3.33
C GLN A 471 -1.67 19.46 -1.96
N ALA A 472 -2.62 19.04 -1.13
CA ALA A 472 -2.75 19.55 0.24
C ALA A 472 -1.57 19.15 1.11
N ILE A 473 -1.13 17.88 1.02
CA ILE A 473 0.04 17.39 1.74
C ILE A 473 1.30 18.15 1.30
N ALA A 474 1.47 18.38 0.00
CA ALA A 474 2.58 19.18 -0.53
C ALA A 474 2.52 20.64 -0.04
N ALA A 475 1.34 21.25 0.01
CA ALA A 475 1.15 22.62 0.48
C ALA A 475 1.51 22.76 1.97
N LEU A 476 1.09 21.80 2.80
CA LEU A 476 1.49 21.74 4.21
C LEU A 476 3.01 21.53 4.37
N ALA A 477 3.60 20.63 3.58
CA ALA A 477 5.00 20.26 3.68
C ALA A 477 5.97 21.36 3.23
N PHE A 478 5.67 22.04 2.13
CA PHE A 478 6.53 23.09 1.56
C PHE A 478 6.13 24.51 2.00
N GLY A 479 4.88 24.69 2.42
CA GLY A 479 4.26 26.01 2.55
C GLY A 479 3.93 26.63 1.19
N THR A 480 3.04 27.62 1.21
CA THR A 480 2.71 28.49 0.08
C THR A 480 2.75 29.94 0.53
N GLU A 481 2.24 30.89 -0.26
CA GLU A 481 2.11 32.29 0.17
C GLU A 481 1.11 32.45 1.33
N THR A 482 0.07 31.61 1.37
CA THR A 482 -1.00 31.68 2.38
C THR A 482 -0.98 30.53 3.37
N CYS A 483 -0.57 29.33 2.91
CA CYS A 483 -0.45 28.15 3.75
C CYS A 483 0.93 28.13 4.43
N PRO A 484 1.00 28.16 5.76
CA PRO A 484 2.26 28.03 6.48
C PRO A 484 2.87 26.64 6.26
N LYS A 485 4.20 26.58 6.24
CA LYS A 485 4.94 25.31 6.28
C LYS A 485 4.80 24.68 7.67
N VAL A 486 4.53 23.37 7.74
CA VAL A 486 4.46 22.62 9.00
C VAL A 486 5.66 21.67 9.18
N HIS A 487 5.82 21.12 10.38
CA HIS A 487 6.91 20.19 10.73
C HIS A 487 6.45 18.73 10.86
N LYS A 488 5.14 18.51 11.02
CA LYS A 488 4.54 17.17 11.02
C LYS A 488 3.16 17.22 10.38
N ILE A 489 2.86 16.23 9.53
CA ILE A 489 1.55 16.07 8.90
C ILE A 489 0.89 14.80 9.43
N THR A 490 -0.32 14.92 9.97
CA THR A 490 -1.10 13.81 10.52
C THR A 490 -2.43 13.67 9.83
N GLY A 491 -3.05 12.49 9.92
CA GLY A 491 -4.39 12.23 9.42
C GLY A 491 -4.42 11.16 8.31
N PRO A 492 -5.54 10.43 8.22
CA PRO A 492 -5.73 9.38 7.23
C PRO A 492 -6.03 9.99 5.86
N GLY A 493 -5.94 9.18 4.81
CA GLY A 493 -6.37 9.60 3.49
C GLY A 493 -6.34 8.44 2.51
N ASN A 494 -6.79 8.70 1.29
CA ASN A 494 -6.68 7.70 0.25
C ASN A 494 -5.20 7.40 -0.09
N GLN A 495 -4.99 6.38 -0.91
CA GLN A 495 -3.67 5.94 -1.35
C GLN A 495 -2.76 7.08 -1.86
N TYR A 496 -3.30 8.12 -2.51
CA TYR A 496 -2.52 9.25 -3.01
C TYR A 496 -2.02 10.16 -1.87
N VAL A 497 -2.86 10.41 -0.87
CA VAL A 497 -2.50 11.16 0.34
C VAL A 497 -1.41 10.43 1.11
N THR A 498 -1.60 9.13 1.33
CA THR A 498 -0.63 8.28 2.03
C THR A 498 0.71 8.25 1.30
N ALA A 499 0.69 8.07 -0.01
CA ALA A 499 1.91 8.08 -0.81
C ALA A 499 2.60 9.45 -0.77
N ALA A 500 1.84 10.55 -0.83
CA ALA A 500 2.40 11.89 -0.70
C ALA A 500 3.08 12.09 0.67
N LYS A 501 2.41 11.69 1.76
CA LYS A 501 2.96 11.68 3.12
C LYS A 501 4.27 10.89 3.19
N MET A 502 4.27 9.67 2.66
CA MET A 502 5.45 8.78 2.65
C MET A 502 6.62 9.32 1.82
N MET A 503 6.34 9.99 0.70
CA MET A 503 7.38 10.58 -0.15
C MET A 503 7.96 11.85 0.45
N LEU A 504 7.12 12.69 1.07
CA LEU A 504 7.54 13.97 1.63
C LEU A 504 8.29 13.81 2.96
N GLN A 505 7.99 12.78 3.76
CA GLN A 505 8.81 12.49 4.95
C GLN A 505 10.26 12.13 4.62
N ALA A 506 10.51 11.58 3.43
CA ALA A 506 11.84 11.23 2.94
C ALA A 506 12.50 12.38 2.16
N ASN A 507 11.82 13.53 2.01
CA ASN A 507 12.32 14.67 1.28
C ASN A 507 12.99 15.67 2.25
N GLU A 508 14.31 15.82 2.15
CA GLU A 508 15.11 16.69 3.02
C GLU A 508 14.70 18.17 2.93
N GLU A 509 14.29 18.65 1.75
CA GLU A 509 13.89 20.04 1.57
C GLU A 509 12.51 20.33 2.17
N ALA A 510 11.61 19.34 2.13
CA ALA A 510 10.34 19.42 2.85
C ALA A 510 10.58 19.42 4.36
N SER A 511 11.54 18.62 4.85
CA SER A 511 11.89 18.52 6.29
C SER A 511 10.63 18.43 7.16
N VAL A 512 9.75 17.49 6.81
CA VAL A 512 8.48 17.25 7.46
C VAL A 512 8.42 15.79 7.90
N SER A 513 7.85 15.52 9.07
CA SER A 513 7.54 14.16 9.51
C SER A 513 6.07 13.83 9.27
N ILE A 514 5.69 12.56 9.41
CA ILE A 514 4.30 12.14 9.42
C ILE A 514 3.99 11.38 10.71
N ASP A 515 2.71 11.21 11.03
CA ASP A 515 2.25 10.28 12.07
C ASP A 515 2.61 8.83 11.72
N MET A 516 2.02 8.32 10.65
CA MET A 516 2.12 6.93 10.22
C MET A 516 1.62 6.76 8.77
N PRO A 517 2.02 5.68 8.08
CA PRO A 517 1.33 5.24 6.88
C PRO A 517 -0.09 4.76 7.22
N ALA A 518 -1.07 5.19 6.43
CA ALA A 518 -2.45 4.73 6.53
C ALA A 518 -2.87 4.12 5.18
N GLY A 519 -3.23 2.86 5.17
CA GLY A 519 -3.71 2.13 3.98
C GLY A 519 -5.24 2.04 3.97
N PRO A 520 -5.79 1.07 3.22
CA PRO A 520 -7.19 0.68 3.39
C PRO A 520 -7.46 0.32 4.84
N SER A 521 -8.67 0.63 5.29
CA SER A 521 -9.05 0.46 6.67
C SER A 521 -9.39 -1.00 6.97
N GLU A 522 -9.12 -1.48 8.18
CA GLU A 522 -9.18 -2.91 8.55
C GLU A 522 -9.79 -3.16 9.93
N GLN A 523 -10.59 -4.23 10.07
CA GLN A 523 -11.07 -4.67 11.37
C GLN A 523 -10.94 -6.19 11.52
N LEU A 524 -10.45 -6.62 12.67
CA LEU A 524 -10.43 -8.02 13.09
C LEU A 524 -11.27 -8.20 14.34
N CYS A 525 -12.23 -9.12 14.32
CA CYS A 525 -13.06 -9.46 15.48
C CYS A 525 -12.73 -10.88 15.97
N ILE A 526 -12.23 -11.01 17.20
CA ILE A 526 -12.11 -12.28 17.92
C ILE A 526 -13.41 -12.50 18.68
N PHE A 527 -14.07 -13.62 18.42
CA PHE A 527 -15.33 -13.95 19.08
C PHE A 527 -15.47 -15.45 19.36
N ASP A 528 -16.42 -15.81 20.22
CA ASP A 528 -16.72 -17.20 20.53
C ASP A 528 -18.22 -17.48 20.33
N MET A 529 -18.66 -18.67 20.73
CA MET A 529 -20.04 -19.11 20.54
C MET A 529 -21.06 -18.41 21.47
N THR A 530 -20.58 -17.66 22.47
CA THR A 530 -21.40 -16.89 23.42
C THR A 530 -21.75 -15.51 22.90
N SER A 531 -21.00 -15.00 21.93
CA SER A 531 -21.20 -13.67 21.33
C SER A 531 -22.49 -13.64 20.53
N ASP A 532 -23.19 -12.50 20.53
CA ASP A 532 -24.33 -12.32 19.65
C ASP A 532 -23.86 -12.20 18.20
N ALA A 533 -24.29 -13.13 17.34
CA ALA A 533 -23.91 -13.15 15.93
C ALA A 533 -24.31 -11.86 15.21
N ALA A 534 -25.42 -11.23 15.61
CA ALA A 534 -25.86 -9.97 15.01
C ALA A 534 -24.89 -8.83 15.33
N PHE A 535 -24.33 -8.81 16.55
CA PHE A 535 -23.36 -7.78 16.97
C PHE A 535 -22.00 -7.98 16.27
N VAL A 536 -21.51 -9.21 16.21
CA VAL A 536 -20.26 -9.53 15.50
C VAL A 536 -20.36 -9.12 14.02
N VAL A 537 -21.48 -9.44 13.37
CA VAL A 537 -21.69 -9.06 11.97
C VAL A 537 -21.86 -7.55 11.81
N ALA A 538 -22.58 -6.87 12.71
CA ALA A 538 -22.74 -5.42 12.65
C ALA A 538 -21.39 -4.69 12.72
N ASP A 539 -20.50 -5.12 13.61
CA ASP A 539 -19.13 -4.58 13.70
C ASP A 539 -18.38 -4.82 12.38
N LEU A 540 -18.31 -6.06 11.90
CA LEU A 540 -17.62 -6.39 10.64
C LEU A 540 -18.21 -5.65 9.43
N LEU A 541 -19.52 -5.37 9.42
CA LEU A 541 -20.14 -4.60 8.35
C LEU A 541 -19.87 -3.10 8.45
N SER A 542 -19.80 -2.55 9.67
CA SER A 542 -19.48 -1.14 9.90
C SER A 542 -18.13 -0.75 9.27
N GLN A 543 -17.17 -1.66 9.34
CA GLN A 543 -15.89 -1.47 8.69
C GLN A 543 -15.95 -1.73 7.18
N ALA A 544 -16.64 -2.79 6.74
CA ALA A 544 -16.72 -3.14 5.33
C ALA A 544 -17.41 -2.06 4.46
N GLU A 545 -18.28 -1.23 5.03
CA GLU A 545 -18.93 -0.14 4.30
C GLU A 545 -18.04 1.09 4.04
N HIS A 546 -16.89 1.22 4.72
CA HIS A 546 -15.99 2.37 4.54
C HIS A 546 -15.56 2.55 3.07
N GLY A 547 -15.21 1.45 2.41
CA GLY A 547 -14.81 1.44 1.00
C GLY A 547 -14.56 0.03 0.44
N PRO A 548 -14.47 -0.12 -0.89
CA PRO A 548 -14.24 -1.42 -1.53
C PRO A 548 -12.85 -1.98 -1.19
N ASP A 549 -11.95 -1.11 -0.74
CA ASP A 549 -10.60 -1.46 -0.34
C ASP A 549 -10.51 -1.98 1.12
N SER A 550 -11.56 -1.83 1.93
CA SER A 550 -11.57 -2.28 3.33
C SER A 550 -11.52 -3.80 3.48
N GLN A 551 -10.96 -4.30 4.57
CA GLN A 551 -10.91 -5.72 4.88
C GLN A 551 -11.41 -6.01 6.28
N VAL A 552 -12.22 -7.06 6.41
CA VAL A 552 -12.73 -7.50 7.71
C VAL A 552 -12.42 -8.98 7.94
N VAL A 553 -12.01 -9.31 9.16
CA VAL A 553 -11.55 -10.65 9.52
C VAL A 553 -12.25 -11.10 10.80
N GLY A 554 -12.97 -12.23 10.71
CA GLY A 554 -13.53 -12.88 11.89
C GLY A 554 -12.63 -14.01 12.38
N VAL A 555 -12.42 -14.10 13.69
CA VAL A 555 -11.67 -15.19 14.33
C VAL A 555 -12.58 -15.84 15.37
N LEU A 556 -13.24 -16.92 14.96
CA LEU A 556 -14.11 -17.70 15.83
C LEU A 556 -13.28 -18.68 16.65
N VAL A 557 -13.28 -18.50 17.98
CA VAL A 557 -12.70 -19.44 18.94
C VAL A 557 -13.74 -20.54 19.22
N ALA A 558 -13.54 -21.71 18.62
CA ALA A 558 -14.38 -22.87 18.82
C ALA A 558 -13.72 -23.80 19.84
N SER A 559 -14.28 -23.86 21.06
CA SER A 559 -13.79 -24.79 22.08
C SER A 559 -13.79 -26.24 21.56
N PRO A 560 -12.79 -27.06 21.95
CA PRO A 560 -12.71 -28.45 21.51
C PRO A 560 -14.02 -29.22 21.78
N GLY A 561 -14.53 -29.92 20.77
CA GLY A 561 -15.75 -30.72 20.87
C GLY A 561 -17.07 -29.94 20.74
N VAL A 562 -17.03 -28.62 20.53
CA VAL A 562 -18.23 -27.80 20.28
C VAL A 562 -18.55 -27.73 18.78
N ASP A 563 -19.80 -28.05 18.40
CA ASP A 563 -20.25 -27.88 17.01
C ASP A 563 -20.50 -26.41 16.67
N PHE A 564 -19.50 -25.76 16.10
CA PHE A 564 -19.56 -24.36 15.68
C PHE A 564 -20.41 -24.14 14.40
N ARG A 565 -20.84 -25.20 13.69
CA ARG A 565 -21.54 -25.07 12.40
C ARG A 565 -22.87 -24.32 12.52
N SER A 566 -23.59 -24.53 13.62
CA SER A 566 -24.85 -23.83 13.87
C SER A 566 -24.63 -22.31 14.00
N TYR A 567 -23.58 -21.89 14.71
CA TYR A 567 -23.24 -20.48 14.88
C TYR A 567 -22.72 -19.84 13.60
N VAL A 568 -21.88 -20.56 12.84
CA VAL A 568 -21.51 -20.14 11.49
C VAL A 568 -22.73 -19.97 10.58
N GLY A 569 -23.76 -20.83 10.74
CA GLY A 569 -25.05 -20.65 10.10
C GLY A 569 -25.73 -19.32 10.46
N LYS A 570 -25.73 -18.94 11.76
CA LYS A 570 -26.26 -17.66 12.23
C LYS A 570 -25.50 -16.47 11.64
N LEU A 571 -24.17 -16.48 11.68
CA LEU A 571 -23.34 -15.43 11.08
C LEU A 571 -23.68 -15.21 9.60
N ARG A 572 -23.88 -16.30 8.84
CA ARG A 572 -24.22 -16.21 7.42
C ARG A 572 -25.58 -15.55 7.18
N VAL A 573 -26.58 -15.88 8.00
CA VAL A 573 -27.91 -15.25 7.93
C VAL A 573 -27.79 -13.76 8.24
N GLU A 574 -27.09 -13.40 9.32
CA GLU A 574 -26.89 -12.00 9.70
C GLU A 574 -26.14 -11.21 8.62
N PHE A 575 -25.07 -11.76 8.03
CA PHE A 575 -24.35 -11.10 6.94
C PHE A 575 -25.27 -10.82 5.74
N GLU A 576 -26.13 -11.77 5.38
CA GLU A 576 -27.07 -11.62 4.28
C GLU A 576 -28.14 -10.56 4.59
N GLU A 577 -28.79 -10.68 5.75
CA GLU A 577 -29.87 -9.80 6.17
C GLU A 577 -29.41 -8.36 6.37
N GLN A 578 -28.32 -8.15 7.10
CA GLN A 578 -27.83 -6.81 7.41
C GLN A 578 -27.26 -6.13 6.16
N THR A 579 -26.43 -6.83 5.36
CA THR A 579 -25.85 -6.25 4.13
C THR A 579 -26.94 -5.81 3.15
N SER A 580 -28.03 -6.58 3.01
CA SER A 580 -29.13 -6.23 2.09
C SER A 580 -29.88 -4.94 2.46
N LYS A 581 -29.79 -4.51 3.73
CA LYS A 581 -30.44 -3.30 4.25
C LYS A 581 -29.54 -2.06 4.22
N LEU A 582 -28.26 -2.22 3.89
CA LEU A 582 -27.31 -1.10 3.85
C LEU A 582 -27.47 -0.28 2.57
N ASN A 583 -27.47 1.04 2.70
CA ASN A 583 -27.46 1.96 1.56
C ASN A 583 -26.21 1.77 0.67
N ARG A 584 -25.09 1.32 1.26
CA ARG A 584 -23.81 1.08 0.57
C ARG A 584 -23.55 -0.39 0.27
N ALA A 585 -24.59 -1.23 0.19
CA ALA A 585 -24.49 -2.68 0.05
C ALA A 585 -23.51 -3.16 -1.04
N GLU A 586 -23.47 -2.52 -2.22
CA GLU A 586 -22.56 -2.93 -3.30
C GLU A 586 -21.07 -2.69 -2.98
N ILE A 587 -20.76 -1.62 -2.24
CA ILE A 587 -19.40 -1.35 -1.75
C ILE A 587 -19.04 -2.38 -0.68
N THR A 588 -19.95 -2.61 0.26
CA THR A 588 -19.78 -3.59 1.34
C THR A 588 -19.55 -4.99 0.79
N LYS A 589 -20.29 -5.43 -0.24
CA LYS A 589 -20.10 -6.73 -0.91
C LYS A 589 -18.70 -6.86 -1.54
N GLN A 590 -18.13 -5.79 -2.08
CA GLN A 590 -16.77 -5.80 -2.62
C GLN A 590 -15.73 -6.02 -1.51
N ALA A 591 -15.84 -5.29 -0.40
CA ALA A 591 -14.99 -5.50 0.78
C ALA A 591 -15.14 -6.92 1.35
N LEU A 592 -16.37 -7.43 1.43
CA LEU A 592 -16.65 -8.80 1.90
C LEU A 592 -16.06 -9.88 0.99
N SER A 593 -15.89 -9.63 -0.32
CA SER A 593 -15.36 -10.62 -1.27
C SER A 593 -13.91 -11.06 -0.98
N LYS A 594 -13.15 -10.24 -0.26
CA LYS A 594 -11.76 -10.47 0.18
C LYS A 594 -11.62 -10.62 1.69
N SER A 595 -12.74 -10.58 2.40
CA SER A 595 -12.85 -10.79 3.84
C SER A 595 -13.09 -12.27 4.13
N PHE A 596 -12.80 -12.70 5.35
CA PHE A 596 -12.90 -14.11 5.72
C PHE A 596 -13.14 -14.30 7.22
N VAL A 597 -13.66 -15.47 7.56
CA VAL A 597 -13.75 -15.93 8.96
C VAL A 597 -12.89 -17.17 9.10
N ILE A 598 -11.98 -17.17 10.07
CA ILE A 598 -11.20 -18.35 10.45
C ILE A 598 -11.78 -18.93 11.74
N VAL A 599 -11.69 -20.25 11.86
CA VAL A 599 -12.05 -20.95 13.10
C VAL A 599 -10.78 -21.50 13.71
N VAL A 600 -10.57 -21.24 14.99
CA VAL A 600 -9.39 -21.69 15.74
C VAL A 600 -9.84 -22.42 17.01
N GLU A 601 -9.02 -23.36 17.48
CA GLU A 601 -9.37 -24.23 18.62
C GLU A 601 -9.09 -23.55 19.98
N THR A 602 -8.21 -22.55 20.02
CA THR A 602 -7.79 -21.91 21.28
C THR A 602 -7.67 -20.40 21.18
N LEU A 603 -7.71 -19.77 22.36
CA LEU A 603 -7.49 -18.34 22.56
C LEU A 603 -6.09 -17.91 22.11
N GLU A 604 -5.07 -18.72 22.41
CA GLU A 604 -3.69 -18.46 22.05
C GLU A 604 -3.50 -18.44 20.53
N ALA A 605 -4.18 -19.34 19.80
CA ALA A 605 -4.16 -19.35 18.34
C ALA A 605 -4.84 -18.09 17.77
N ALA A 606 -5.95 -17.63 18.36
CA ALA A 606 -6.62 -16.40 17.95
C ALA A 606 -5.73 -15.17 18.14
N LEU A 607 -5.13 -15.02 19.33
CA LEU A 607 -4.21 -13.93 19.65
C LEU A 607 -2.93 -14.00 18.81
N SER A 608 -2.37 -15.19 18.58
CA SER A 608 -1.21 -15.36 17.71
C SER A 608 -1.50 -14.92 16.28
N PHE A 609 -2.67 -15.29 15.74
CA PHE A 609 -3.09 -14.82 14.43
C PHE A 609 -3.32 -13.31 14.41
N SER A 610 -4.04 -12.76 15.39
CA SER A 610 -4.31 -11.32 15.48
C SER A 610 -3.03 -10.50 15.62
N ASN A 611 -2.10 -10.91 16.49
CA ASN A 611 -0.82 -10.24 16.67
C ASN A 611 0.07 -10.34 15.43
N SER A 612 0.02 -11.46 14.71
CA SER A 612 0.66 -11.56 13.41
C SER A 612 -0.01 -10.58 12.44
N TYR A 613 -1.32 -10.64 12.26
CA TYR A 613 -2.06 -9.76 11.36
C TYR A 613 -1.80 -8.26 11.65
N GLY A 614 -1.77 -7.85 12.93
CA GLY A 614 -1.54 -6.47 13.36
C GLY A 614 -2.66 -5.52 12.90
N PRO A 615 -3.92 -5.76 13.31
CA PRO A 615 -5.07 -5.05 12.78
C PRO A 615 -5.10 -3.58 13.21
N GLU A 616 -5.73 -2.73 12.38
CA GLU A 616 -6.07 -1.36 12.75
C GLU A 616 -7.04 -1.37 13.94
N HIS A 617 -8.18 -2.06 13.80
CA HIS A 617 -9.18 -2.26 14.85
C HIS A 617 -9.25 -3.73 15.28
N LEU A 618 -9.10 -3.99 16.57
CA LEU A 618 -9.29 -5.31 17.19
C LEU A 618 -10.53 -5.30 18.07
N CYS A 619 -11.57 -6.02 17.68
CA CYS A 619 -12.73 -6.28 18.53
C CYS A 619 -12.58 -7.63 19.22
N ILE A 620 -12.88 -7.70 20.52
CA ILE A 620 -12.84 -8.93 21.32
C ILE A 620 -14.22 -9.10 21.97
N GLN A 621 -15.06 -9.95 21.36
CA GLN A 621 -16.37 -10.29 21.87
C GLN A 621 -16.38 -11.75 22.32
N THR A 622 -15.96 -12.05 23.54
CA THR A 622 -15.94 -13.42 24.08
C THR A 622 -16.63 -13.45 25.44
N ALA A 623 -16.78 -14.63 26.05
CA ALA A 623 -17.37 -14.76 27.39
C ALA A 623 -16.56 -14.02 28.48
N ASN A 624 -15.25 -13.84 28.28
CA ASN A 624 -14.35 -13.13 29.19
C ASN A 624 -13.30 -12.33 28.40
N PRO A 625 -13.69 -11.20 27.77
CA PRO A 625 -12.85 -10.50 26.81
C PRO A 625 -11.63 -9.83 27.45
N GLU A 626 -11.71 -9.47 28.73
CA GLU A 626 -10.64 -8.85 29.51
C GLU A 626 -9.43 -9.78 29.67
N ALA A 627 -9.65 -11.09 29.73
CA ALA A 627 -8.57 -12.08 29.79
C ALA A 627 -7.69 -12.09 28.54
N TYR A 628 -8.19 -11.56 27.41
CA TYR A 628 -7.45 -11.52 26.15
C TYR A 628 -6.50 -10.32 26.08
N LEU A 629 -6.72 -9.27 26.88
CA LEU A 629 -6.00 -8.00 26.78
C LEU A 629 -4.50 -8.14 27.04
N GLU A 630 -4.10 -8.99 27.99
CA GLU A 630 -2.68 -9.21 28.31
C GLU A 630 -1.90 -9.84 27.15
N GLY A 631 -2.59 -10.56 26.26
CA GLY A 631 -1.98 -11.19 25.10
C GLY A 631 -2.05 -10.37 23.81
N VAL A 632 -2.64 -9.18 23.83
CA VAL A 632 -2.61 -8.26 22.69
C VAL A 632 -1.26 -7.57 22.63
N VAL A 633 -0.52 -7.82 21.56
CA VAL A 633 0.81 -7.24 21.30
C VAL A 633 0.73 -6.20 20.19
N ASN A 634 -0.01 -6.49 19.10
CA ASN A 634 -0.10 -5.62 17.92
C ASN A 634 -1.57 -5.35 17.57
N ALA A 635 -2.05 -4.13 17.81
CA ALA A 635 -3.33 -3.62 17.34
C ALA A 635 -3.29 -2.08 17.38
N GLY A 636 -4.01 -1.41 16.48
CA GLY A 636 -4.13 0.06 16.52
C GLY A 636 -5.00 0.52 17.69
N SER A 637 -6.22 -0.03 17.79
CA SER A 637 -7.14 0.17 18.90
C SER A 637 -7.88 -1.13 19.23
N VAL A 638 -8.22 -1.33 20.51
CA VAL A 638 -8.86 -2.55 21.00
C VAL A 638 -10.23 -2.22 21.60
N PHE A 639 -11.24 -2.98 21.21
CA PHE A 639 -12.62 -2.88 21.63
C PHE A 639 -13.01 -4.13 22.39
N VAL A 640 -13.52 -3.96 23.62
CA VAL A 640 -13.62 -5.06 24.59
C VAL A 640 -15.08 -5.28 24.98
N GLY A 641 -15.59 -6.47 24.67
CA GLY A 641 -16.94 -6.90 25.01
C GLY A 641 -18.02 -6.51 23.99
N PRO A 642 -19.25 -7.03 24.17
CA PRO A 642 -20.32 -6.95 23.17
C PRO A 642 -20.93 -5.55 23.00
N TYR A 643 -20.61 -4.61 23.89
CA TYR A 643 -21.17 -3.24 23.87
C TYR A 643 -20.14 -2.17 23.50
N ALA A 644 -18.98 -2.58 22.98
CA ALA A 644 -17.95 -1.68 22.51
C ALA A 644 -17.81 -1.77 20.98
N PRO A 645 -18.83 -1.37 20.19
CA PRO A 645 -18.69 -1.40 18.74
C PRO A 645 -17.62 -0.41 18.27
N GLU A 646 -17.00 -0.69 17.13
CA GLU A 646 -15.97 0.17 16.54
C GLU A 646 -16.44 1.61 16.37
N SER A 647 -17.71 1.78 15.98
CA SER A 647 -18.35 3.09 15.81
C SER A 647 -18.24 3.98 17.06
N CYS A 648 -18.28 3.40 18.27
CA CYS A 648 -18.08 4.20 19.47
C CYS A 648 -16.65 4.78 19.53
N GLY A 649 -15.63 4.03 19.11
CA GLY A 649 -14.24 4.52 19.01
C GLY A 649 -14.03 5.54 17.91
N ASP A 650 -14.70 5.37 16.77
CA ASP A 650 -14.61 6.29 15.63
C ASP A 650 -15.15 7.68 15.92
N TYR A 651 -16.13 7.77 16.82
CA TYR A 651 -16.88 8.99 17.04
C TYR A 651 -16.73 9.55 18.46
N ALA A 652 -16.96 8.79 19.53
CA ALA A 652 -17.32 9.43 20.81
C ALA A 652 -16.79 8.79 22.09
N SER A 653 -16.12 7.63 22.08
CA SER A 653 -15.59 7.01 23.31
C SER A 653 -14.47 7.86 23.92
N GLY A 654 -13.70 8.54 23.07
CA GLY A 654 -12.55 9.37 23.41
C GLY A 654 -11.21 8.85 22.87
N THR A 655 -11.14 7.58 22.45
CA THR A 655 -9.98 7.04 21.73
C THR A 655 -9.80 7.71 20.38
N ASN A 656 -8.60 7.61 19.80
CA ASN A 656 -8.33 8.22 18.50
C ASN A 656 -8.52 7.21 17.36
N HIS A 657 -9.26 7.57 16.32
CA HIS A 657 -9.51 6.70 15.16
C HIS A 657 -8.49 6.84 14.03
N CYS A 658 -7.51 7.74 14.17
CA CYS A 658 -6.40 7.83 13.22
C CYS A 658 -5.35 6.78 13.61
N LEU A 659 -5.48 5.59 13.03
CA LEU A 659 -4.77 4.38 13.43
C LEU A 659 -3.89 3.82 12.29
N PRO A 660 -2.89 2.98 12.65
CA PRO A 660 -2.04 2.33 11.65
C PRO A 660 -2.76 1.12 11.05
N THR A 661 -2.73 1.00 9.73
CA THR A 661 -3.37 -0.12 8.99
C THR A 661 -2.32 -1.00 8.29
N SER A 662 -2.72 -2.07 7.60
CA SER A 662 -1.83 -2.87 6.74
C SER A 662 -0.58 -3.39 7.45
N GLY A 663 -0.76 -3.87 8.68
CA GLY A 663 0.30 -4.40 9.54
C GLY A 663 1.20 -3.35 10.20
N TYR A 664 1.00 -2.05 9.94
CA TYR A 664 1.79 -0.99 10.58
C TYR A 664 1.57 -0.90 12.09
N ALA A 665 0.50 -1.49 12.64
CA ALA A 665 0.28 -1.61 14.08
C ALA A 665 1.40 -2.38 14.81
N ARG A 666 2.22 -3.16 14.08
CA ARG A 666 3.40 -3.84 14.64
C ARG A 666 4.53 -2.88 15.05
N GLN A 667 4.50 -1.62 14.59
CA GLN A 667 5.58 -0.64 14.82
C GLN A 667 5.11 0.81 15.04
N TYR A 668 3.84 1.12 14.75
CA TYR A 668 3.21 2.41 15.00
C TYR A 668 2.07 2.25 16.01
N GLY A 669 1.83 3.30 16.81
CA GLY A 669 0.59 3.44 17.56
C GLY A 669 -0.34 4.44 16.88
N GLY A 670 -1.59 4.47 17.32
CA GLY A 670 -2.56 5.50 16.94
C GLY A 670 -2.12 6.92 17.27
N VAL A 671 -2.77 7.92 16.67
CA VAL A 671 -2.55 9.32 17.03
C VAL A 671 -2.87 9.52 18.52
N SER A 672 -1.96 10.20 19.22
CA SER A 672 -2.05 10.50 20.65
C SER A 672 -1.53 11.91 20.92
N THR A 673 -1.62 12.38 22.17
CA THR A 673 -0.98 13.65 22.55
C THR A 673 0.52 13.62 22.31
N ASP A 674 1.16 12.46 22.51
CA ASP A 674 2.60 12.25 22.29
C ASP A 674 2.99 12.32 20.81
N THR A 675 2.06 12.05 19.88
CA THR A 675 2.30 12.21 18.43
C THR A 675 2.74 13.64 18.09
N TYR A 676 2.33 14.62 18.88
CA TYR A 676 2.60 16.05 18.69
C TYR A 676 3.72 16.59 19.60
N LEU A 677 4.42 15.72 20.33
CA LEU A 677 5.53 16.06 21.21
C LEU A 677 6.85 15.55 20.64
N LYS A 678 7.93 16.30 20.91
CA LYS A 678 9.32 15.84 20.83
C LYS A 678 9.88 15.76 22.23
N TYR A 679 10.80 14.83 22.45
CA TYR A 679 11.41 14.60 23.76
C TYR A 679 12.89 14.94 23.74
N ILE A 680 13.28 15.99 24.46
CA ILE A 680 14.65 16.49 24.55
C ILE A 680 15.30 15.95 25.82
N THR A 681 16.48 15.34 25.71
CA THR A 681 17.28 14.93 26.87
C THR A 681 18.11 16.10 27.39
N VAL A 682 18.21 16.20 28.71
CA VAL A 682 19.04 17.22 29.38
C VAL A 682 19.92 16.52 30.40
N GLN A 683 21.22 16.79 30.35
CA GLN A 683 22.21 16.26 31.27
C GLN A 683 22.86 17.40 32.05
N LYS A 684 22.92 17.25 33.36
CA LYS A 684 23.58 18.20 34.27
C LYS A 684 24.57 17.44 35.13
N LEU A 685 25.83 17.82 35.02
CA LEU A 685 26.90 17.25 35.84
C LEU A 685 27.41 18.31 36.81
N THR A 686 27.56 17.91 38.07
CA THR A 686 28.34 18.67 39.06
C THR A 686 29.84 18.37 38.87
N PRO A 687 30.77 19.18 39.43
CA PRO A 687 32.19 18.83 39.43
C PRO A 687 32.47 17.44 40.03
N ALA A 688 31.77 17.08 41.11
CA ALA A 688 31.88 15.75 41.72
C ALA A 688 31.38 14.64 40.78
N GLY A 689 30.26 14.86 40.10
CA GLY A 689 29.74 13.93 39.09
C GLY A 689 30.71 13.74 37.92
N LEU A 690 31.28 14.84 37.40
CA LEU A 690 32.28 14.78 36.32
C LEU A 690 33.54 14.01 36.74
N LYS A 691 34.02 14.18 37.97
CA LYS A 691 35.14 13.37 38.49
C LYS A 691 34.84 11.88 38.51
N ARG A 692 33.60 11.48 38.79
CA ARG A 692 33.18 10.08 38.84
C ARG A 692 33.05 9.48 37.44
N VAL A 693 32.33 10.16 36.54
CA VAL A 693 32.05 9.63 35.19
C VAL A 693 33.19 9.87 34.20
N GLY A 694 33.99 10.92 34.41
CA GLY A 694 35.00 11.38 33.47
C GLY A 694 36.03 10.32 33.06
N PRO A 695 36.65 9.57 33.99
CA PRO A 695 37.61 8.52 33.64
C PRO A 695 37.00 7.43 32.74
N CYS A 696 35.74 7.07 32.96
CA CYS A 696 35.01 6.13 32.10
C CYS A 696 34.86 6.69 30.68
N VAL A 697 34.45 7.96 30.55
CA VAL A 697 34.31 8.63 29.24
C VAL A 697 35.66 8.74 28.52
N GLU A 698 36.74 9.11 29.21
CA GLU A 698 38.07 9.19 28.61
C GLU A 698 38.54 7.83 28.07
N THR A 699 38.35 6.77 28.87
CA THR A 699 38.73 5.40 28.48
C THR A 699 37.96 4.92 27.26
N ILE A 700 36.65 5.17 27.20
CA ILE A 700 35.82 4.79 26.05
C ILE A 700 36.21 5.63 24.82
N ALA A 701 36.37 6.94 24.97
CA ALA A 701 36.77 7.82 23.87
C ALA A 701 38.16 7.47 23.32
N ASP A 702 39.05 6.93 24.15
CA ASP A 702 40.35 6.41 23.72
C ASP A 702 40.24 5.15 22.86
N VAL A 703 39.37 4.21 23.27
CA VAL A 703 39.08 3.00 22.47
C VAL A 703 38.45 3.36 21.12
N GLU A 704 37.63 4.40 21.08
CA GLU A 704 37.00 4.91 19.85
C GLU A 704 37.93 5.83 19.03
N GLU A 705 39.15 6.10 19.51
CA GLU A 705 40.12 7.02 18.90
C GLU A 705 39.58 8.46 18.70
N LEU A 706 38.61 8.86 19.53
CA LEU A 706 37.99 10.18 19.49
C LEU A 706 38.68 11.16 20.45
N GLU A 707 39.93 11.51 20.13
CA GLU A 707 40.78 12.31 21.01
C GLU A 707 40.15 13.65 21.45
N ALA A 708 39.42 14.33 20.57
CA ALA A 708 38.73 15.58 20.94
C ALA A 708 37.65 15.36 22.02
N HIS A 709 36.94 14.22 21.99
CA HIS A 709 35.94 13.87 23.01
C HIS A 709 36.61 13.59 24.35
N ARG A 710 37.70 12.82 24.37
CA ARG A 710 38.52 12.61 25.57
C ARG A 710 39.00 13.94 26.14
N ASN A 711 39.66 14.76 25.30
CA ASN A 711 40.28 16.02 25.73
C ASN A 711 39.26 17.00 26.33
N ALA A 712 38.01 16.98 25.85
CA ALA A 712 36.93 17.78 26.43
C ALA A 712 36.68 17.44 27.91
N VAL A 713 36.83 16.18 28.31
CA VAL A 713 36.75 15.74 29.72
C VAL A 713 38.05 16.07 30.45
N THR A 714 39.20 15.73 29.87
CA THR A 714 40.52 15.88 30.49
C THR A 714 40.80 17.29 30.95
N ILE A 715 40.53 18.30 30.12
CA ILE A 715 40.80 19.70 30.45
C ILE A 715 39.95 20.14 31.66
N ARG A 716 38.70 19.67 31.76
CA ARG A 716 37.81 19.98 32.90
C ARG A 716 38.27 19.27 34.17
N LEU A 717 38.65 18.00 34.10
CA LEU A 717 39.20 17.26 35.24
C LEU A 717 40.50 17.90 35.75
N LYS A 718 41.40 18.28 34.84
CA LYS A 718 42.64 19.02 35.18
C LYS A 718 42.33 20.33 35.89
N LYS A 719 41.34 21.10 35.43
CA LYS A 719 40.92 22.35 36.08
C LYS A 719 40.36 22.11 37.48
N ILE A 720 39.46 21.14 37.65
CA ILE A 720 38.88 20.77 38.95
C ILE A 720 39.98 20.32 39.93
N GLY A 721 40.96 19.52 39.46
CA GLY A 721 42.10 19.10 40.26
C GLY A 721 42.98 20.27 40.73
N ARG A 722 43.23 21.26 39.84
CA ARG A 722 43.99 22.47 40.19
C ARG A 722 43.27 23.34 41.21
N GLU A 723 41.97 23.57 41.06
CA GLU A 723 41.19 24.39 41.98
C GLU A 723 41.20 23.80 43.41
N LEU A 724 41.02 22.48 43.54
CA LEU A 724 41.09 21.83 44.85
C LEU A 724 42.49 21.91 45.48
N SER A 725 43.54 21.72 44.68
CA SER A 725 44.92 21.86 45.19
C SER A 725 45.24 23.28 45.69
N LEU A 726 44.54 24.31 45.17
CA LEU A 726 44.68 25.69 45.62
C LEU A 726 43.93 25.93 46.94
N PHE A 727 42.72 25.36 47.07
CA PHE A 727 41.94 25.41 48.30
C PHE A 727 42.61 24.66 49.46
N ASP A 728 43.19 23.48 49.19
CA ASP A 728 43.93 22.72 50.22
C ASP A 728 45.17 23.49 50.70
N LYS A 729 45.87 24.18 49.80
CA LYS A 729 47.01 25.05 50.14
C LYS A 729 46.58 26.29 50.95
N LEU A 730 45.48 26.93 50.60
CA LEU A 730 44.95 28.07 51.35
C LEU A 730 44.38 27.66 52.72
N GLY A 731 43.72 26.51 52.80
CA GLY A 731 43.24 25.93 54.06
C GLY A 731 44.39 25.59 55.01
N ALA A 732 45.49 25.01 54.49
CA ALA A 732 46.70 24.76 55.25
C ALA A 732 47.42 26.03 55.72
N MET A 733 47.31 27.14 54.97
CA MET A 733 47.83 28.45 55.41
C MET A 733 46.97 29.10 56.50
N CYS A 734 45.64 28.91 56.49
CA CYS A 734 44.76 29.42 57.54
C CYS A 734 44.91 28.67 58.88
N THR A 735 45.15 27.35 58.86
CA THR A 735 45.49 26.60 60.08
C THR A 735 46.85 26.99 60.66
N PHE A 736 47.78 27.48 59.83
CA PHE A 736 49.08 27.99 60.28
C PHE A 736 48.99 29.40 60.91
N CYS A 737 47.94 30.17 60.62
CA CYS A 737 47.69 31.49 61.23
C CYS A 737 46.86 31.43 62.53
N SER A 738 46.35 30.25 62.90
CA SER A 738 45.55 30.01 64.11
C SER A 738 46.28 29.17 65.17
N SER A 739 47.53 28.80 64.89
CA SER A 739 48.56 28.36 65.84
C SER A 739 49.56 29.48 66.08
#